data_AF-A0A9E5FD99-F1
#
_entry.id   AF-A0A9E5FD99-F1
#
_cell.length_a   1.000
_cell.length_b   1.000
_cell.length_c   1.000
_cell.angle_alpha   90.00
_cell.angle_beta   90.00
_cell.angle_gamma   90.00
#
_symmetry.space_group_name_H-M   'P 1'
#
loop_
_entity.id
_entity.type
_entity.pdbx_description
1 polymer ?
#
loop_
_entity_poly.entity_id
_entity_poly.type
_entity_poly.pdbx_seq_one_letter_code
_entity_poly.pdbx_strand_id
1 'polypeptide(L)'
;MIVIHTIGCFRKRAFGTNFMTSPSQSTCPPADDLVGYKRKTLSAESYDRVTQHLRVCRNCQKALVSLVMSGSHNAVNTSGGTSSLDPDTMIAPGAARTSAPDLEDQSLKSKNPSSRPKVPADYPFLEPPESEGALAHLGFYSIVRVLGSGGMGVVFEALDQRLTRTVALKVLRPELADELYVDRFKQEARLAASLSDEHIVTIFEVGITNNVPFMAMEFLHGETLDAKLLRDGWLPVEEALNLLRQVAMGLSTAHGAGLIHRDIKPANLWLECHKETRQFKRMKILDFGLAKEVAKESNLTAAGMVVGTPSYMAPEQVYGLPCDQRTDLFSLGCVFFRMLTGKAPFTGENTLAVLEATVDSPAPDLELAGRKTPRRVVEILEQLLAKNPDDRPASAKVLIDMIDVLLRGGASSQQPVVSRSAKTGLSDSTASGKKGGLWLAISGAAVAFAVITSIVLFMFSSAWKTSAPEKSGSNAANAVTPVVEPARLIGKPIKVGVLFSQSGRLAPTEQPIRRAVLKALGDREGDGKSANPVGKHPVTIVMGDGGSEPAKFGIEAKRLVAEGCEVIFGCWTSSARKEVLSVLASHEGGKHSCLLFYPVHFEGLEDSSHAVYLGSLPGQQAERAFEYARKELLRGPGKKKIFIVGGDYVYPRASAEVIRMIVETRFADDFEVAGEAFAPLKLPSKVDSMVLPEIIKAKPDLIISLFGGLDMNDRFITGIRHLGPKANPVPIFSFSLTETELQNMNDHDILPGEYLAGSYFGSIVNSKKNLDLLEMFRAGNAPMVVSEPMEKAFHGVELWHKARAGLGDNPTPEEMRGALRALPIPSVTDLGIQLVSPESAPASLYSPQKIHIGRIIEGRQISLATNVARAPEYPPDPYPGPTPLAKRSPEESRRARDQWALYLAELHKAYGGSWENPGIEPVPFAHKPWWHSSP
;
A
#
# COMPACT_ATOMS: atom_id res chain seq x y z
N MET A 1 37.33 -34.80 -28.71
CA MET A 1 36.32 -34.94 -29.78
C MET A 1 35.72 -33.57 -30.06
N ILE A 2 35.26 -33.29 -31.28
CA ILE A 2 35.21 -31.93 -31.85
C ILE A 2 33.96 -31.75 -32.74
N VAL A 3 33.28 -30.59 -32.87
CA VAL A 3 33.04 -29.42 -31.97
C VAL A 3 31.96 -28.53 -32.64
N ILE A 4 31.49 -27.46 -31.97
CA ILE A 4 30.92 -26.22 -32.57
C ILE A 4 29.41 -26.17 -32.97
N HIS A 5 28.76 -25.05 -32.58
CA HIS A 5 27.66 -24.31 -33.28
C HIS A 5 26.22 -24.91 -33.40
N THR A 6 25.15 -24.14 -33.70
CA THR A 6 24.80 -22.69 -33.48
C THR A 6 23.28 -22.46 -33.68
N ILE A 7 22.78 -21.31 -33.21
CA ILE A 7 21.39 -20.78 -33.22
C ILE A 7 20.74 -20.63 -34.61
N GLY A 8 19.42 -20.87 -34.67
CA GLY A 8 18.47 -20.19 -35.60
C GLY A 8 17.09 -20.87 -35.70
N CYS A 9 16.04 -20.32 -36.33
CA CYS A 9 15.46 -18.96 -36.33
C CYS A 9 14.04 -19.01 -36.99
N PHE A 10 13.25 -17.92 -36.94
CA PHE A 10 12.04 -17.63 -37.77
C PHE A 10 10.70 -18.42 -37.61
N ARG A 11 9.85 -17.90 -36.71
CA ARG A 11 8.50 -17.29 -36.93
C ARG A 11 7.52 -17.74 -38.07
N LYS A 12 6.22 -17.77 -37.66
CA LYS A 12 4.94 -17.46 -38.39
C LYS A 12 4.20 -18.53 -39.23
N ARG A 13 2.96 -18.83 -38.78
CA ARG A 13 1.68 -18.73 -39.54
C ARG A 13 0.51 -18.48 -38.55
N ALA A 14 -0.70 -18.17 -39.02
CA ALA A 14 -1.82 -17.63 -38.22
C ALA A 14 -3.23 -18.03 -38.75
N PHE A 15 -4.30 -17.50 -38.12
CA PHE A 15 -5.74 -17.82 -38.24
C PHE A 15 -6.16 -19.14 -37.54
N GLY A 16 -7.35 -19.28 -36.93
CA GLY A 16 -8.51 -18.37 -36.75
C GLY A 16 -9.43 -18.79 -35.58
N THR A 17 -10.66 -18.26 -35.47
CA THR A 17 -11.51 -18.26 -34.25
C THR A 17 -12.95 -18.77 -34.53
N ASN A 18 -13.95 -18.86 -33.62
CA ASN A 18 -14.16 -18.27 -32.28
C ASN A 18 -15.28 -18.96 -31.44
N PHE A 19 -15.14 -19.00 -30.09
CA PHE A 19 -16.17 -19.29 -29.04
C PHE A 19 -16.92 -20.66 -29.08
N MET A 20 -17.54 -21.19 -28.01
CA MET A 20 -17.89 -20.80 -26.61
C MET A 20 -17.98 -22.10 -25.74
N THR A 21 -18.18 -22.20 -24.40
CA THR A 21 -18.58 -21.31 -23.28
C THR A 21 -17.67 -21.53 -22.02
N SER A 22 -18.22 -21.63 -20.79
CA SER A 22 -17.59 -21.96 -19.49
C SER A 22 -18.69 -22.47 -18.50
N PRO A 23 -18.40 -22.97 -17.26
CA PRO A 23 -17.84 -22.16 -16.16
C PRO A 23 -16.77 -22.89 -15.30
N SER A 24 -15.96 -22.23 -14.46
CA SER A 24 -15.50 -20.82 -14.41
C SER A 24 -14.26 -20.79 -13.50
N GLN A 25 -13.08 -20.42 -14.03
CA GLN A 25 -11.83 -20.40 -13.25
C GLN A 25 -11.50 -18.97 -12.79
N SER A 26 -11.09 -18.80 -11.54
CA SER A 26 -10.75 -17.48 -10.96
C SER A 26 -9.42 -16.93 -11.48
N THR A 27 -9.44 -15.69 -11.97
CA THR A 27 -8.28 -14.95 -12.50
C THR A 27 -7.38 -14.38 -11.40
N CYS A 28 -6.07 -14.30 -11.67
CA CYS A 28 -5.11 -13.69 -10.73
C CYS A 28 -4.95 -12.16 -10.92
N PRO A 29 -4.62 -11.39 -9.85
CA PRO A 29 -4.71 -9.94 -9.80
C PRO A 29 -3.60 -9.21 -10.59
N PRO A 30 -3.76 -7.89 -10.83
CA PRO A 30 -2.76 -7.02 -11.42
C PRO A 30 -1.38 -7.09 -10.75
N ALA A 31 -0.34 -6.66 -11.47
CA ALA A 31 0.99 -6.49 -10.90
C ALA A 31 1.05 -5.38 -9.84
N ASP A 32 0.19 -4.35 -9.93
CA ASP A 32 -0.04 -3.31 -8.93
C ASP A 32 -0.34 -3.89 -7.57
N ASP A 33 -1.34 -4.78 -7.55
CA ASP A 33 -1.84 -5.41 -6.35
C ASP A 33 -0.65 -6.08 -5.64
N LEU A 34 0.25 -6.73 -6.37
CA LEU A 34 1.48 -7.31 -5.84
C LEU A 34 2.43 -6.22 -5.30
N VAL A 35 2.81 -5.26 -6.14
CA VAL A 35 3.76 -4.18 -5.83
C VAL A 35 3.31 -3.39 -4.59
N GLY A 36 2.03 -3.07 -4.51
CA GLY A 36 1.41 -2.33 -3.41
C GLY A 36 1.28 -3.15 -2.15
N TYR A 37 0.88 -4.42 -2.26
CA TYR A 37 0.80 -5.39 -1.17
C TYR A 37 2.16 -5.55 -0.47
N LYS A 38 3.25 -5.87 -1.18
CA LYS A 38 4.61 -5.89 -0.58
C LYS A 38 5.00 -4.58 0.12
N ARG A 39 4.53 -3.44 -0.39
CA ARG A 39 4.84 -2.10 0.15
C ARG A 39 3.88 -1.62 1.24
N LYS A 40 2.88 -2.43 1.62
CA LYS A 40 1.76 -2.05 2.49
C LYS A 40 0.93 -0.86 1.99
N THR A 41 0.91 -0.59 0.69
CA THR A 41 0.16 0.51 0.07
C THR A 41 -1.11 0.01 -0.63
N LEU A 42 -1.87 -0.84 0.07
CA LEU A 42 -3.19 -1.31 -0.33
C LEU A 42 -4.23 -0.99 0.77
N SER A 43 -5.52 -1.10 0.44
CA SER A 43 -6.65 -1.11 1.38
C SER A 43 -6.53 -2.07 2.54
N ALA A 44 -7.50 -2.10 3.45
CA ALA A 44 -7.78 -3.33 4.19
C ALA A 44 -8.06 -4.59 3.29
N GLU A 45 -8.93 -4.62 2.25
CA GLU A 45 -9.23 -5.77 1.34
C GLU A 45 -9.04 -5.46 -0.17
N SER A 46 -8.15 -4.57 -0.56
CA SER A 46 -7.15 -5.00 -1.54
C SER A 46 -6.13 -5.80 -0.76
N TYR A 47 -5.62 -5.35 0.38
CA TYR A 47 -4.64 -6.12 1.15
C TYR A 47 -5.18 -7.50 1.55
N ASP A 48 -6.40 -7.65 2.07
CA ASP A 48 -7.04 -8.94 2.42
C ASP A 48 -7.68 -9.72 1.28
N ARG A 49 -8.13 -9.09 0.19
CA ARG A 49 -8.54 -9.83 -1.03
C ARG A 49 -7.33 -10.32 -1.80
N VAL A 50 -6.29 -9.49 -1.91
CA VAL A 50 -4.98 -9.84 -2.47
C VAL A 50 -4.26 -10.75 -1.49
N THR A 51 -4.57 -10.73 -0.18
CA THR A 51 -4.29 -11.81 0.77
C THR A 51 -4.96 -13.04 0.22
N GLN A 52 -6.27 -13.16 0.35
CA GLN A 52 -7.11 -14.32 0.02
C GLN A 52 -6.94 -14.82 -1.42
N HIS A 53 -6.36 -14.00 -2.30
CA HIS A 53 -5.90 -14.38 -3.62
C HIS A 53 -4.46 -14.91 -3.67
N LEU A 54 -3.46 -14.22 -3.11
CA LEU A 54 -2.05 -14.68 -3.11
C LEU A 54 -1.76 -15.74 -2.07
N ARG A 55 -2.74 -15.95 -1.21
CA ARG A 55 -3.13 -17.24 -0.70
C ARG A 55 -3.19 -18.29 -1.85
N VAL A 56 -4.20 -18.28 -2.73
CA VAL A 56 -4.38 -19.34 -3.76
C VAL A 56 -3.45 -19.32 -5.00
N CYS A 57 -3.02 -18.18 -5.54
CA CYS A 57 -2.40 -18.13 -6.90
C CYS A 57 -0.87 -18.02 -6.95
N ARG A 58 -0.21 -19.14 -7.27
CA ARG A 58 1.26 -19.28 -7.46
C ARG A 58 1.90 -18.36 -8.52
N ASN A 59 1.15 -17.83 -9.49
CA ASN A 59 1.70 -16.95 -10.53
C ASN A 59 1.82 -15.48 -10.08
N CYS A 60 0.80 -14.99 -9.37
CA CYS A 60 0.88 -13.68 -8.75
C CYS A 60 1.75 -13.70 -7.49
N GLN A 61 1.99 -14.89 -6.92
CA GLN A 61 3.13 -15.09 -6.03
C GLN A 61 4.47 -14.79 -6.73
N LYS A 62 4.73 -15.45 -7.87
CA LYS A 62 5.91 -15.20 -8.73
C LYS A 62 6.18 -13.76 -9.07
N ALA A 63 5.16 -13.05 -9.55
CA ALA A 63 5.37 -11.66 -9.98
C ALA A 63 5.66 -10.69 -8.82
N LEU A 64 5.37 -11.05 -7.55
CA LEU A 64 5.79 -10.20 -6.44
C LEU A 64 7.30 -10.22 -6.28
N VAL A 65 7.85 -11.39 -5.97
CA VAL A 65 8.96 -11.37 -5.03
C VAL A 65 10.20 -10.80 -5.70
N SER A 66 10.39 -11.09 -7.00
CA SER A 66 11.30 -10.46 -7.98
C SER A 66 11.57 -8.96 -7.75
N LEU A 67 10.60 -8.21 -7.22
CA LEU A 67 10.72 -6.79 -6.81
C LEU A 67 11.57 -6.50 -5.54
N VAL A 68 12.39 -7.43 -5.01
CA VAL A 68 13.47 -7.14 -4.01
C VAL A 68 14.89 -7.51 -4.49
N MET A 69 15.09 -8.04 -5.71
CA MET A 69 16.44 -8.32 -6.26
C MET A 69 17.09 -7.06 -6.78
N SER A 70 16.30 -6.27 -7.49
CA SER A 70 16.69 -5.16 -8.36
C SER A 70 17.10 -3.91 -7.59
N GLY A 71 17.71 -4.10 -6.42
CA GLY A 71 18.00 -3.08 -5.40
C GLY A 71 19.47 -3.00 -4.97
N SER A 72 20.43 -3.33 -5.85
CA SER A 72 21.84 -2.95 -5.68
C SER A 72 22.64 -3.04 -6.99
N HIS A 73 22.87 -1.89 -7.64
CA HIS A 73 24.21 -1.51 -8.10
C HIS A 73 24.28 -0.04 -8.54
N ASN A 74 25.15 0.71 -7.84
CA ASN A 74 25.93 1.90 -8.24
C ASN A 74 25.29 3.00 -9.11
N ALA A 75 25.27 4.21 -8.54
CA ALA A 75 25.76 5.40 -9.23
C ALA A 75 26.98 5.94 -8.46
N VAL A 76 28.12 6.14 -9.13
CA VAL A 76 29.32 6.80 -8.59
C VAL A 76 29.90 7.74 -9.65
N ASN A 77 30.42 8.89 -9.21
CA ASN A 77 30.74 10.03 -10.05
C ASN A 77 31.96 9.84 -10.97
N THR A 78 32.00 10.63 -12.04
CA THR A 78 33.22 10.94 -12.78
C THR A 78 34.03 12.05 -12.10
N SER A 79 35.31 11.81 -11.84
CA SER A 79 36.43 12.67 -12.31
C SER A 79 37.77 12.31 -11.65
N GLY A 80 38.86 12.37 -12.44
CA GLY A 80 40.22 12.60 -11.93
C GLY A 80 41.11 11.38 -11.62
N GLY A 81 41.89 10.91 -12.61
CA GLY A 81 43.26 10.42 -12.34
C GLY A 81 43.70 9.07 -12.92
N THR A 82 44.87 9.09 -13.57
CA THR A 82 45.89 8.01 -13.65
C THR A 82 45.51 6.60 -14.13
N SER A 83 45.74 6.38 -15.43
CA SER A 83 46.61 5.33 -16.00
C SER A 83 46.62 3.89 -15.45
N SER A 84 46.20 2.96 -16.31
CA SER A 84 46.78 1.61 -16.58
C SER A 84 47.23 0.73 -15.39
N LEU A 85 46.49 -0.37 -15.20
CA LEU A 85 47.03 -1.60 -14.63
C LEU A 85 47.81 -2.40 -15.68
N ASP A 86 48.81 -3.16 -15.23
CA ASP A 86 48.93 -4.58 -15.56
C ASP A 86 49.55 -5.33 -14.34
N PRO A 87 49.33 -6.65 -14.17
CA PRO A 87 49.54 -7.36 -12.90
C PRO A 87 50.83 -8.19 -12.86
N ASP A 88 51.23 -8.70 -11.68
CA ASP A 88 51.79 -10.06 -11.59
C ASP A 88 51.76 -10.72 -10.18
N THR A 89 51.92 -12.04 -10.19
CA THR A 89 52.30 -12.97 -9.10
C THR A 89 51.44 -13.12 -7.83
N MET A 90 50.81 -14.29 -7.73
CA MET A 90 50.79 -15.08 -6.47
C MET A 90 52.22 -15.62 -6.18
N ILE A 91 52.52 -15.97 -4.91
CA ILE A 91 53.11 -17.27 -4.47
C ILE A 91 53.38 -17.25 -2.95
N ALA A 92 53.34 -18.44 -2.31
CA ALA A 92 53.63 -18.70 -0.89
C ALA A 92 55.05 -19.35 -0.77
N PRO A 93 55.47 -20.21 0.21
CA PRO A 93 54.85 -20.66 1.46
C PRO A 93 55.80 -20.79 2.70
N GLY A 94 55.21 -21.14 3.86
CA GLY A 94 55.84 -22.02 4.86
C GLY A 94 56.66 -21.36 6.00
N ALA A 95 57.07 -22.10 7.04
CA ALA A 95 56.64 -23.45 7.50
C ALA A 95 57.19 -23.77 8.91
N ALA A 96 56.56 -24.75 9.60
CA ALA A 96 57.10 -25.53 10.74
C ALA A 96 57.36 -24.82 12.09
N ARG A 97 57.45 -25.50 13.25
CA ARG A 97 56.70 -26.66 13.83
C ARG A 97 57.07 -26.78 15.35
N THR A 98 56.58 -27.82 16.05
CA THR A 98 56.87 -28.21 17.48
C THR A 98 56.22 -27.33 18.56
N SER A 99 56.08 -27.77 19.83
CA SER A 99 55.32 -28.91 20.41
C SER A 99 55.44 -28.84 21.95
N ALA A 100 54.39 -29.23 22.69
CA ALA A 100 54.33 -29.12 24.18
C ALA A 100 55.21 -30.15 24.93
N PRO A 101 55.39 -30.05 26.27
CA PRO A 101 54.36 -30.48 27.23
C PRO A 101 54.20 -29.59 28.50
N ASP A 102 53.27 -29.99 29.39
CA ASP A 102 52.93 -29.35 30.67
C ASP A 102 53.89 -29.70 31.84
N LEU A 103 53.94 -28.86 32.90
CA LEU A 103 53.62 -29.23 34.31
C LEU A 103 53.83 -28.08 35.35
N GLU A 104 52.97 -28.16 36.37
CA GLU A 104 52.74 -27.48 37.67
C GLU A 104 53.76 -26.51 38.36
N ASP A 105 53.17 -25.44 38.92
CA ASP A 105 53.33 -24.82 40.27
C ASP A 105 54.71 -24.33 40.81
N GLN A 106 54.84 -23.00 41.09
CA GLN A 106 54.87 -22.45 42.48
C GLN A 106 55.17 -20.94 42.63
N SER A 107 54.38 -20.28 43.50
CA SER A 107 54.73 -19.11 44.34
C SER A 107 54.92 -17.69 43.74
N LEU A 108 53.84 -16.91 43.79
CA LEU A 108 53.75 -15.58 44.45
C LEU A 108 55.02 -14.68 44.50
N LYS A 109 55.08 -13.66 43.63
CA LYS A 109 55.56 -12.31 44.01
C LYS A 109 54.67 -11.20 43.43
N SER A 110 54.28 -10.25 44.28
CA SER A 110 53.26 -9.23 43.99
C SER A 110 53.82 -7.93 43.42
N LYS A 111 53.12 -7.32 42.44
CA LYS A 111 52.49 -5.98 42.56
C LYS A 111 52.06 -5.40 41.20
N ASN A 112 50.74 -5.36 40.95
CA ASN A 112 50.06 -4.14 40.47
C ASN A 112 48.52 -4.28 40.58
N PRO A 113 47.85 -3.65 41.56
CA PRO A 113 46.43 -3.87 41.85
C PRO A 113 45.51 -2.90 41.07
N SER A 114 45.63 -2.82 39.74
CA SER A 114 44.88 -1.81 38.95
C SER A 114 44.55 -2.20 37.50
N SER A 115 44.00 -3.39 37.28
CA SER A 115 43.24 -3.68 36.06
C SER A 115 42.06 -4.61 36.36
N ARG A 116 40.95 -4.04 36.84
CA ARG A 116 39.63 -4.67 36.66
C ARG A 116 39.46 -4.98 35.16
N PRO A 117 38.75 -6.06 34.78
CA PRO A 117 38.29 -6.22 33.40
C PRO A 117 37.62 -4.93 32.96
N LYS A 118 38.13 -4.30 31.89
CA LYS A 118 37.38 -3.22 31.26
C LYS A 118 36.10 -3.84 30.72
N VAL A 119 34.95 -3.28 31.08
CA VAL A 119 33.69 -3.61 30.41
C VAL A 119 33.93 -3.50 28.90
N PRO A 120 33.52 -4.49 28.08
CA PRO A 120 33.71 -4.43 26.64
C PRO A 120 33.19 -3.10 26.11
N ALA A 121 34.01 -2.36 25.36
CA ALA A 121 33.68 -1.03 24.87
C ALA A 121 32.40 -1.01 24.00
N ASP A 122 32.04 -2.18 23.48
CA ASP A 122 30.85 -2.45 22.67
C ASP A 122 29.53 -2.45 23.48
N TYR A 123 29.57 -2.53 24.82
CA TYR A 123 28.40 -2.69 25.69
C TYR A 123 28.36 -1.65 26.84
N PRO A 124 28.13 -0.36 26.56
CA PRO A 124 28.18 0.73 27.55
C PRO A 124 27.06 0.70 28.60
N PHE A 125 26.08 -0.18 28.47
CA PHE A 125 24.97 -0.38 29.42
C PHE A 125 25.30 -1.40 30.54
N LEU A 126 26.43 -2.11 30.45
CA LEU A 126 26.88 -3.09 31.43
C LEU A 126 27.79 -2.46 32.50
N GLU A 127 27.65 -2.92 33.73
CA GLU A 127 28.41 -2.44 34.89
C GLU A 127 29.62 -3.35 35.21
N PRO A 128 30.71 -2.84 35.82
CA PRO A 128 31.93 -3.61 36.08
C PRO A 128 31.69 -4.79 37.04
N PRO A 129 32.28 -5.98 36.82
CA PRO A 129 31.89 -7.19 37.54
C PRO A 129 32.10 -7.11 39.06
N GLU A 130 31.06 -7.48 39.81
CA GLU A 130 31.05 -7.53 41.28
C GLU A 130 31.71 -8.77 41.87
N SER A 131 31.84 -9.85 41.08
CA SER A 131 32.28 -11.17 41.52
C SER A 131 33.40 -11.74 40.66
N GLU A 132 34.27 -12.53 41.28
CA GLU A 132 35.44 -13.13 40.64
C GLU A 132 35.01 -14.20 39.62
N GLY A 133 35.33 -13.99 38.34
CA GLY A 133 34.90 -14.83 37.23
C GLY A 133 33.73 -14.30 36.40
N ALA A 134 33.06 -13.22 36.83
CA ALA A 134 32.08 -12.50 35.99
C ALA A 134 32.78 -11.52 35.02
N LEU A 135 32.18 -11.28 33.85
CA LEU A 135 32.66 -10.28 32.88
C LEU A 135 32.11 -8.88 33.17
N ALA A 136 30.87 -8.81 33.67
CA ALA A 136 30.10 -7.60 33.97
C ALA A 136 28.86 -7.95 34.81
N HIS A 137 27.99 -6.98 35.10
CA HIS A 137 26.60 -7.23 35.51
C HIS A 137 25.61 -6.26 34.84
N LEU A 138 24.33 -6.59 34.92
CA LEU A 138 23.20 -5.70 34.61
C LEU A 138 22.17 -5.85 35.73
N GLY A 139 22.17 -4.91 36.68
CA GLY A 139 21.42 -5.08 37.93
C GLY A 139 21.84 -6.38 38.65
N PHE A 140 20.85 -7.19 39.06
CA PHE A 140 21.04 -8.45 39.79
C PHE A 140 21.56 -9.64 38.94
N TYR A 141 21.86 -9.42 37.66
CA TYR A 141 22.32 -10.46 36.74
C TYR A 141 23.83 -10.33 36.48
N SER A 142 24.64 -11.19 37.11
CA SER A 142 26.08 -11.26 36.83
C SER A 142 26.33 -11.96 35.51
N ILE A 143 26.95 -11.26 34.55
CA ILE A 143 27.22 -11.77 33.20
C ILE A 143 28.42 -12.73 33.24
N VAL A 144 28.18 -14.00 32.91
CA VAL A 144 29.20 -15.05 32.84
C VAL A 144 29.90 -15.00 31.47
N ARG A 145 29.12 -14.95 30.38
CA ARG A 145 29.64 -14.86 29.00
C ARG A 145 28.56 -14.41 28.01
N VAL A 146 28.99 -13.98 26.81
CA VAL A 146 28.08 -13.82 25.66
C VAL A 146 27.69 -15.21 25.13
N LEU A 147 26.40 -15.42 24.85
CA LEU A 147 25.86 -16.59 24.15
C LEU A 147 25.65 -16.32 22.66
N GLY A 148 25.28 -15.08 22.31
CA GLY A 148 25.12 -14.65 20.93
C GLY A 148 24.87 -13.15 20.82
N SER A 149 25.15 -12.58 19.64
CA SER A 149 24.89 -11.18 19.30
C SER A 149 24.19 -11.13 17.94
N GLY A 150 23.16 -10.28 17.81
CA GLY A 150 22.34 -10.21 16.61
C GLY A 150 21.73 -8.83 16.39
N GLY A 151 21.02 -8.64 15.27
CA GLY A 151 20.54 -7.32 14.83
C GLY A 151 19.85 -6.49 15.91
N MET A 152 18.94 -7.11 16.68
CA MET A 152 18.08 -6.44 17.66
C MET A 152 18.65 -6.36 19.09
N GLY A 153 19.78 -7.02 19.39
CA GLY A 153 20.28 -7.12 20.77
C GLY A 153 21.31 -8.24 20.99
N VAL A 154 21.67 -8.44 22.25
CA VAL A 154 22.71 -9.38 22.69
C VAL A 154 22.11 -10.36 23.71
N VAL A 155 22.53 -11.62 23.68
CA VAL A 155 22.12 -12.66 24.62
C VAL A 155 23.34 -13.11 25.42
N PHE A 156 23.21 -13.09 26.74
CA PHE A 156 24.24 -13.47 27.70
C PHE A 156 23.83 -14.70 28.50
N GLU A 157 24.81 -15.48 28.94
CA GLU A 157 24.66 -16.38 30.09
C GLU A 157 24.89 -15.54 31.34
N ALA A 158 23.92 -15.54 32.25
CA ALA A 158 24.01 -14.76 33.48
C ALA A 158 23.55 -15.57 34.70
N LEU A 159 24.09 -15.22 35.86
CA LEU A 159 23.63 -15.72 37.16
C LEU A 159 22.66 -14.70 37.76
N ASP A 160 21.40 -15.11 37.95
CA ASP A 160 20.40 -14.35 38.73
C ASP A 160 20.75 -14.48 40.21
N GLN A 161 21.49 -13.49 40.75
CA GLN A 161 22.06 -13.54 42.10
C GLN A 161 21.01 -13.82 43.18
N ARG A 162 19.78 -13.30 43.00
CA ARG A 162 18.66 -13.40 43.95
C ARG A 162 18.15 -14.83 44.11
N LEU A 163 18.25 -15.63 43.06
CA LEU A 163 17.67 -16.98 42.95
C LEU A 163 18.73 -18.06 42.67
N THR A 164 20.02 -17.68 42.69
CA THR A 164 21.20 -18.55 42.51
C THR A 164 21.14 -19.45 41.26
N ARG A 165 20.49 -18.97 40.18
CA ARG A 165 20.18 -19.76 38.97
C ARG A 165 20.81 -19.15 37.72
N THR A 166 21.28 -20.01 36.81
CA THR A 166 21.69 -19.57 35.47
C THR A 166 20.46 -19.22 34.63
N VAL A 167 20.49 -18.08 33.97
CA VAL A 167 19.48 -17.60 33.02
C VAL A 167 20.15 -17.26 31.68
N ALA A 168 19.38 -17.32 30.60
CA ALA A 168 19.72 -16.59 29.39
C ALA A 168 19.15 -15.16 29.54
N LEU A 169 19.99 -14.14 29.41
CA LEU A 169 19.60 -12.74 29.55
C LEU A 169 19.74 -12.06 28.19
N LYS A 170 18.60 -11.69 27.59
CA LYS A 170 18.55 -10.98 26.32
C LYS A 170 18.34 -9.48 26.56
N VAL A 171 19.24 -8.65 26.05
CA VAL A 171 19.24 -7.19 26.21
C VAL A 171 19.07 -6.54 24.84
N LEU A 172 18.08 -5.65 24.71
CA LEU A 172 17.89 -4.84 23.50
C LEU A 172 18.87 -3.67 23.48
N ARG A 173 19.28 -3.21 22.29
CA ARG A 173 20.22 -2.08 22.20
C ARG A 173 19.53 -0.73 22.48
N PRO A 174 20.25 0.29 23.00
CA PRO A 174 19.68 1.61 23.26
C PRO A 174 19.05 2.31 22.05
N GLU A 175 19.56 2.06 20.84
CA GLU A 175 19.13 2.75 19.61
C GLU A 175 17.74 2.31 19.12
N LEU A 176 17.10 1.37 19.82
CA LEU A 176 15.74 0.88 19.58
C LEU A 176 14.75 1.26 20.71
N ALA A 177 15.19 2.08 21.67
CA ALA A 177 14.45 2.40 22.90
C ALA A 177 13.77 3.79 22.87
N ASP A 178 12.99 4.07 21.82
CA ASP A 178 12.01 5.17 21.81
C ASP A 178 10.75 4.76 22.62
N GLU A 179 10.06 5.72 23.23
CA GLU A 179 9.07 5.47 24.29
C GLU A 179 7.89 4.60 23.80
N LEU A 180 7.47 4.78 22.55
CA LEU A 180 6.45 3.96 21.87
C LEU A 180 6.84 2.48 21.71
N TYR A 181 8.14 2.19 21.59
CA TYR A 181 8.66 0.82 21.47
C TYR A 181 8.62 0.14 22.83
N VAL A 182 9.02 0.88 23.86
CA VAL A 182 9.14 0.39 25.23
C VAL A 182 7.79 -0.09 25.79
N ASP A 183 6.69 0.61 25.51
CA ASP A 183 5.37 0.21 26.00
C ASP A 183 4.71 -0.93 25.19
N ARG A 184 4.89 -0.99 23.87
CA ARG A 184 4.49 -2.18 23.09
C ARG A 184 5.29 -3.41 23.48
N PHE A 185 6.61 -3.28 23.67
CA PHE A 185 7.48 -4.35 24.15
C PHE A 185 7.02 -4.86 25.52
N LYS A 186 6.72 -3.97 26.49
CA LYS A 186 6.11 -4.36 27.78
C LYS A 186 4.81 -5.14 27.59
N GLN A 187 3.95 -4.74 26.66
CA GLN A 187 2.64 -5.39 26.44
C GLN A 187 2.79 -6.79 25.85
N GLU A 188 3.50 -6.96 24.73
CA GLU A 188 3.68 -8.29 24.12
C GLU A 188 4.49 -9.21 25.05
N ALA A 189 5.52 -8.68 25.74
CA ALA A 189 6.35 -9.48 26.63
C ALA A 189 5.63 -9.92 27.92
N ARG A 190 4.63 -9.15 28.40
CA ARG A 190 3.72 -9.61 29.47
C ARG A 190 2.85 -10.78 29.00
N LEU A 191 2.33 -10.74 27.78
CA LEU A 191 1.59 -11.87 27.20
C LEU A 191 2.49 -13.09 27.08
N ALA A 192 3.69 -12.95 26.53
CA ALA A 192 4.66 -14.04 26.42
C ALA A 192 5.08 -14.62 27.79
N ALA A 193 5.28 -13.78 28.80
CA ALA A 193 5.62 -14.21 30.17
C ALA A 193 4.44 -14.88 30.93
N SER A 194 3.20 -14.75 30.43
CA SER A 194 2.04 -15.49 30.97
C SER A 194 1.92 -16.91 30.40
N LEU A 195 2.70 -17.28 29.39
CA LEU A 195 2.66 -18.60 28.75
C LEU A 195 3.45 -19.63 29.58
N SER A 196 2.73 -20.61 30.13
CA SER A 196 3.29 -21.77 30.83
C SER A 196 3.10 -23.04 30.00
N ASP A 197 3.97 -23.27 29.03
CA ASP A 197 3.98 -24.46 28.17
C ASP A 197 5.36 -25.13 28.17
N GLU A 198 5.42 -26.45 28.07
CA GLU A 198 6.72 -27.14 28.09
C GLU A 198 7.52 -26.97 26.78
N HIS A 199 6.86 -26.63 25.68
CA HIS A 199 7.44 -26.35 24.37
C HIS A 199 7.63 -24.86 24.08
N ILE A 200 7.43 -23.97 25.06
CA ILE A 200 7.78 -22.54 24.98
C ILE A 200 8.95 -22.26 25.93
N VAL A 201 9.82 -21.29 25.61
CA VAL A 201 10.83 -20.79 26.56
C VAL A 201 10.18 -19.97 27.67
N THR A 202 10.44 -20.35 28.91
CA THR A 202 9.90 -19.68 30.10
C THR A 202 10.61 -18.34 30.28
N ILE A 203 9.85 -17.24 30.19
CA ILE A 203 10.33 -15.90 30.53
C ILE A 203 10.10 -15.69 32.03
N PHE A 204 11.17 -15.38 32.77
CA PHE A 204 11.12 -15.16 34.22
C PHE A 204 10.92 -13.70 34.60
N GLU A 205 11.52 -12.78 33.84
CA GLU A 205 11.48 -11.35 34.13
C GLU A 205 11.61 -10.56 32.83
N VAL A 206 10.85 -9.46 32.73
CA VAL A 206 10.97 -8.46 31.68
C VAL A 206 11.08 -7.11 32.37
N GLY A 207 12.15 -6.38 32.11
CA GLY A 207 12.48 -5.17 32.85
C GLY A 207 13.27 -4.16 32.04
N ILE A 208 13.62 -3.06 32.70
CA ILE A 208 14.51 -2.03 32.18
C ILE A 208 15.53 -1.75 33.27
N THR A 209 16.81 -1.73 32.92
CA THR A 209 17.92 -1.36 33.81
C THR A 209 18.93 -0.59 32.98
N ASN A 210 19.54 0.46 33.53
CA ASN A 210 20.47 1.34 32.80
C ASN A 210 19.89 1.86 31.46
N ASN A 211 18.58 2.12 31.45
CA ASN A 211 17.76 2.50 30.29
C ASN A 211 17.73 1.50 29.11
N VAL A 212 18.22 0.26 29.27
CA VAL A 212 18.07 -0.81 28.27
C VAL A 212 16.96 -1.80 28.68
N PRO A 213 16.00 -2.11 27.78
CA PRO A 213 15.05 -3.20 28.00
C PRO A 213 15.75 -4.57 27.99
N PHE A 214 15.42 -5.43 28.96
CA PHE A 214 15.95 -6.79 29.05
C PHE A 214 14.84 -7.82 29.28
N MET A 215 15.17 -9.07 28.97
CA MET A 215 14.36 -10.25 29.19
C MET A 215 15.22 -11.38 29.75
N ALA A 216 14.92 -11.85 30.95
CA ALA A 216 15.54 -13.03 31.55
C ALA A 216 14.67 -14.26 31.30
N MET A 217 15.25 -15.32 30.73
CA MET A 217 14.56 -16.56 30.36
C MET A 217 15.35 -17.80 30.82
N GLU A 218 14.71 -18.98 30.78
CA GLU A 218 15.36 -20.23 31.18
C GLU A 218 16.63 -20.54 30.37
N PHE A 219 17.70 -20.96 31.05
CA PHE A 219 18.97 -21.32 30.42
C PHE A 219 18.94 -22.77 29.91
N LEU A 220 18.57 -22.92 28.65
CA LEU A 220 18.45 -24.22 28.01
C LEU A 220 19.81 -24.85 27.69
N HIS A 221 19.92 -26.14 27.98
CA HIS A 221 21.05 -26.97 27.57
C HIS A 221 20.66 -27.74 26.29
N GLY A 222 21.60 -27.99 25.39
CA GLY A 222 21.34 -28.63 24.09
C GLY A 222 21.85 -27.78 22.92
N GLU A 223 21.08 -27.72 21.84
CA GLU A 223 21.45 -27.00 20.60
C GLU A 223 20.22 -26.44 19.86
N THR A 224 20.42 -25.52 18.92
CA THR A 224 19.36 -25.13 17.98
C THR A 224 19.10 -26.25 16.97
N LEU A 225 17.86 -26.31 16.45
CA LEU A 225 17.52 -27.18 15.32
C LEU A 225 18.33 -26.80 14.07
N ASP A 226 18.75 -25.54 13.94
CA ASP A 226 19.67 -25.11 12.88
C ASP A 226 21.04 -25.83 12.97
N ALA A 227 21.62 -25.92 14.18
CA ALA A 227 22.87 -26.63 14.42
C ALA A 227 22.73 -28.14 14.21
N LYS A 228 21.64 -28.75 14.70
CA LYS A 228 21.34 -30.18 14.45
C LYS A 228 21.24 -30.46 12.94
N LEU A 229 20.54 -29.63 12.18
CA LEU A 229 20.37 -29.82 10.73
C LEU A 229 21.64 -29.47 9.93
N LEU A 230 22.54 -28.64 10.46
CA LEU A 230 23.86 -28.40 9.87
C LEU A 230 24.80 -29.60 10.08
N ARG A 231 24.69 -30.32 11.20
CA ARG A 231 25.48 -31.52 11.51
C ARG A 231 24.92 -32.80 10.89
N ASP A 232 23.64 -33.08 11.14
CA ASP A 232 22.98 -34.35 10.77
C ASP A 232 22.43 -34.32 9.32
N GLY A 233 22.35 -33.13 8.72
CA GLY A 233 21.70 -32.90 7.43
C GLY A 233 20.18 -33.02 7.57
N TRP A 234 19.65 -34.23 7.42
CA TRP A 234 18.22 -34.54 7.48
C TRP A 234 17.90 -35.50 8.63
N LEU A 235 16.62 -35.58 8.99
CA LEU A 235 16.09 -36.46 10.01
C LEU A 235 15.24 -37.58 9.39
N PRO A 236 15.02 -38.72 10.09
CA PRO A 236 13.96 -39.67 9.80
C PRO A 236 12.58 -38.99 9.82
N VAL A 237 11.63 -39.54 9.04
CA VAL A 237 10.25 -39.02 8.96
C VAL A 237 9.57 -38.97 10.34
N GLU A 238 9.77 -40.01 11.15
CA GLU A 238 9.16 -40.14 12.48
C GLU A 238 9.75 -39.15 13.50
N GLU A 239 11.08 -38.95 13.49
CA GLU A 239 11.74 -37.92 14.32
C GLU A 239 11.23 -36.52 13.93
N ALA A 240 11.19 -36.22 12.63
CA ALA A 240 10.72 -34.94 12.11
C ALA A 240 9.23 -34.68 12.45
N LEU A 241 8.35 -35.70 12.40
CA LEU A 241 6.95 -35.58 12.81
C LEU A 241 6.81 -35.33 14.32
N ASN A 242 7.59 -36.01 15.15
CA ASN A 242 7.55 -35.81 16.60
C ASN A 242 8.05 -34.42 17.00
N LEU A 243 9.11 -33.90 16.36
CA LEU A 243 9.57 -32.52 16.57
C LEU A 243 8.55 -31.49 16.05
N LEU A 244 7.98 -31.71 14.87
CA LEU A 244 6.91 -30.88 14.30
C LEU A 244 5.71 -30.75 15.25
N ARG A 245 5.27 -31.87 15.85
CA ARG A 245 4.18 -31.93 16.82
C ARG A 245 4.45 -31.08 18.06
N GLN A 246 5.66 -31.15 18.61
CA GLN A 246 6.04 -30.40 19.81
C GLN A 246 6.03 -28.88 19.56
N VAL A 247 6.52 -28.43 18.39
CA VAL A 247 6.39 -27.01 18.01
C VAL A 247 4.92 -26.61 17.79
N ALA A 248 4.11 -27.49 17.20
CA ALA A 248 2.68 -27.24 17.03
C ALA A 248 1.93 -27.11 18.38
N MET A 249 2.34 -27.87 19.41
CA MET A 249 1.81 -27.73 20.78
C MET A 249 2.13 -26.35 21.37
N GLY A 250 3.40 -25.95 21.38
CA GLY A 250 3.79 -24.62 21.88
C GLY A 250 3.13 -23.48 21.11
N LEU A 251 3.03 -23.58 19.78
CA LEU A 251 2.26 -22.62 18.98
C LEU A 251 0.78 -22.60 19.38
N SER A 252 0.13 -23.74 19.59
CA SER A 252 -1.27 -23.80 19.98
C SER A 252 -1.55 -23.09 21.32
N THR A 253 -0.62 -23.13 22.26
CA THR A 253 -0.75 -22.42 23.55
C THR A 253 -0.51 -20.91 23.39
N ALA A 254 0.47 -20.49 22.58
CA ALA A 254 0.68 -19.06 22.28
C ALA A 254 -0.51 -18.45 21.51
N HIS A 255 -1.00 -19.14 20.48
CA HIS A 255 -2.16 -18.71 19.68
C HIS A 255 -3.43 -18.65 20.54
N GLY A 256 -3.61 -19.56 21.50
CA GLY A 256 -4.71 -19.54 22.45
C GLY A 256 -4.73 -18.31 23.39
N ALA A 257 -3.58 -17.67 23.59
CA ALA A 257 -3.46 -16.39 24.32
C ALA A 257 -3.47 -15.16 23.39
N GLY A 258 -3.70 -15.34 22.09
CA GLY A 258 -3.68 -14.28 21.08
C GLY A 258 -2.28 -13.85 20.61
N LEU A 259 -1.21 -14.54 21.03
CA LEU A 259 0.17 -14.21 20.66
C LEU A 259 0.60 -14.98 19.40
N ILE A 260 1.05 -14.25 18.37
CA ILE A 260 1.52 -14.81 17.10
C ILE A 260 3.03 -14.60 17.00
N HIS A 261 3.79 -15.64 16.67
CA HIS A 261 5.24 -15.62 16.82
C HIS A 261 5.97 -14.87 15.70
N ARG A 262 5.51 -15.03 14.45
CA ARG A 262 5.95 -14.30 13.25
C ARG A 262 7.46 -14.44 12.89
N ASP A 263 8.20 -15.39 13.47
CA ASP A 263 9.63 -15.61 13.18
C ASP A 263 10.10 -17.06 13.46
N ILE A 264 9.21 -18.05 13.24
CA ILE A 264 9.54 -19.47 13.42
C ILE A 264 10.60 -19.91 12.40
N LYS A 265 11.74 -20.40 12.89
CA LYS A 265 12.88 -20.86 12.09
C LYS A 265 13.76 -21.80 12.92
N PRO A 266 14.64 -22.64 12.32
CA PRO A 266 15.44 -23.61 13.08
C PRO A 266 16.36 -23.00 14.14
N ALA A 267 16.76 -21.72 13.99
CA ALA A 267 17.55 -21.01 15.00
C ALA A 267 16.73 -20.53 16.22
N ASN A 268 15.41 -20.41 16.08
CA ASN A 268 14.47 -20.08 17.15
C ASN A 268 13.80 -21.35 17.74
N LEU A 269 14.26 -22.54 17.36
CA LEU A 269 13.76 -23.82 17.85
C LEU A 269 14.91 -24.55 18.52
N TRP A 270 14.79 -24.77 19.83
CA TRP A 270 15.83 -25.38 20.65
C TRP A 270 15.52 -26.84 20.94
N LEU A 271 16.50 -27.71 20.77
CA LEU A 271 16.45 -29.10 21.21
C LEU A 271 16.98 -29.13 22.64
N GLU A 272 16.07 -29.09 23.62
CA GLU A 272 16.45 -29.22 25.04
C GLU A 272 17.02 -30.63 25.25
N CYS A 273 18.21 -30.71 25.84
CA CYS A 273 18.86 -31.96 26.21
C CYS A 273 19.14 -32.02 27.70
N HIS A 274 19.12 -33.23 28.27
CA HIS A 274 19.55 -33.46 29.64
C HIS A 274 21.03 -33.07 29.80
N LYS A 275 21.33 -32.23 30.81
CA LYS A 275 22.66 -31.66 31.05
C LYS A 275 23.78 -32.71 31.14
N GLU A 276 23.49 -33.81 31.82
CA GLU A 276 24.44 -34.89 32.12
C GLU A 276 24.50 -35.93 31.00
N THR A 277 23.37 -36.56 30.66
CA THR A 277 23.33 -37.65 29.67
C THR A 277 23.42 -37.18 28.21
N ARG A 278 23.31 -35.86 27.96
CA ARG A 278 23.19 -35.21 26.64
C ARG A 278 22.03 -35.71 25.76
N GLN A 279 21.16 -36.58 26.28
CA GLN A 279 20.00 -37.11 25.56
C GLN A 279 18.97 -36.00 25.30
N PHE A 280 18.36 -36.04 24.12
CA PHE A 280 17.23 -35.18 23.77
C PHE A 280 16.06 -35.37 24.75
N LYS A 281 15.49 -34.25 25.20
CA LYS A 281 14.38 -34.19 26.15
C LYS A 281 13.09 -33.76 25.45
N ARG A 282 13.11 -32.59 24.80
CA ARG A 282 11.98 -31.99 24.06
C ARG A 282 12.43 -30.79 23.23
N MET A 283 11.60 -30.36 22.30
CA MET A 283 11.77 -29.10 21.58
C MET A 283 11.12 -27.93 22.35
N LYS A 284 11.76 -26.76 22.34
CA LYS A 284 11.24 -25.49 22.86
C LYS A 284 11.34 -24.37 21.81
N ILE A 285 10.34 -23.52 21.78
CA ILE A 285 10.25 -22.32 20.94
C ILE A 285 10.89 -21.14 21.68
N LEU A 286 11.78 -20.43 20.99
CA LEU A 286 12.50 -19.25 21.50
C LEU A 286 12.05 -17.99 20.76
N ASP A 287 12.13 -16.84 21.43
CA ASP A 287 12.12 -15.52 20.78
C ASP A 287 10.85 -15.23 19.93
N PHE A 288 9.70 -15.15 20.59
CA PHE A 288 8.53 -14.45 20.03
C PHE A 288 8.93 -13.07 19.47
N GLY A 289 8.17 -12.58 18.48
CA GLY A 289 8.49 -11.39 17.68
C GLY A 289 8.48 -10.03 18.39
N LEU A 290 8.69 -9.96 19.70
CA LEU A 290 8.42 -8.86 20.65
C LEU A 290 9.08 -7.51 20.34
N ALA A 291 10.03 -7.47 19.41
CA ALA A 291 10.70 -6.24 18.93
C ALA A 291 10.52 -6.00 17.42
N LYS A 292 9.90 -6.95 16.70
CA LYS A 292 9.79 -6.96 15.23
C LYS A 292 8.54 -6.26 14.71
N GLU A 293 7.48 -6.08 15.51
CA GLU A 293 6.33 -5.29 15.06
C GLU A 293 6.72 -3.80 14.95
N VAL A 294 7.35 -3.24 15.98
CA VAL A 294 7.74 -1.82 16.01
C VAL A 294 8.93 -1.52 15.08
N ALA A 295 9.92 -2.41 14.98
CA ALA A 295 11.02 -2.25 14.02
C ALA A 295 10.57 -2.32 12.55
N LYS A 296 9.42 -2.98 12.26
CA LYS A 296 8.81 -2.99 10.91
C LYS A 296 8.10 -1.67 10.56
N GLU A 297 7.73 -0.85 11.55
CA GLU A 297 7.17 0.49 11.32
C GLU A 297 8.26 1.54 11.04
N SER A 298 9.53 1.26 11.35
CA SER A 298 10.61 2.27 11.32
C SER A 298 11.83 1.96 10.45
N ASN A 299 12.19 0.69 10.19
CA ASN A 299 13.42 0.37 9.44
C ASN A 299 13.27 -0.79 8.45
N LEU A 300 12.49 -0.57 7.40
CA LEU A 300 12.36 -1.49 6.25
C LEU A 300 12.82 -0.89 4.90
N THR A 301 13.29 0.36 4.89
CA THR A 301 13.43 1.18 3.66
C THR A 301 14.78 1.88 3.45
N ALA A 302 15.69 1.88 4.43
CA ALA A 302 16.88 2.76 4.40
C ALA A 302 18.19 2.12 3.87
N ALA A 303 18.40 0.80 4.01
CA ALA A 303 19.74 0.21 3.82
C ALA A 303 19.76 -1.25 3.27
N GLY A 304 18.65 -1.79 2.76
CA GLY A 304 18.58 -3.14 2.18
C GLY A 304 18.73 -4.32 3.17
N MET A 305 19.06 -4.07 4.44
CA MET A 305 19.17 -5.12 5.46
C MET A 305 17.80 -5.63 5.92
N VAL A 306 17.45 -6.85 5.50
CA VAL A 306 16.28 -7.58 6.00
C VAL A 306 16.55 -8.12 7.40
N VAL A 307 15.76 -7.73 8.41
CA VAL A 307 15.92 -8.19 9.81
C VAL A 307 15.29 -9.58 10.01
N GLY A 308 15.85 -10.60 9.35
CA GLY A 308 15.42 -11.99 9.50
C GLY A 308 16.06 -12.91 8.45
N THR A 309 15.95 -14.22 8.67
CA THR A 309 16.38 -15.23 7.69
C THR A 309 15.27 -15.40 6.64
N PRO A 310 15.49 -15.09 5.35
CA PRO A 310 14.44 -15.07 4.33
C PRO A 310 13.75 -16.43 4.14
N SER A 311 14.49 -17.54 4.32
CA SER A 311 14.08 -18.93 4.02
C SER A 311 12.91 -19.51 4.85
N TYR A 312 12.33 -18.74 5.77
CA TYR A 312 11.29 -19.18 6.70
C TYR A 312 10.09 -18.23 6.80
N MET A 313 10.13 -17.08 6.11
CA MET A 313 9.01 -16.16 6.12
C MET A 313 7.80 -16.80 5.41
N ALA A 314 6.61 -16.72 5.99
CA ALA A 314 5.42 -17.10 5.25
C ALA A 314 5.18 -16.10 4.09
N PRO A 315 4.51 -16.51 2.98
CA PRO A 315 4.16 -15.62 1.88
C PRO A 315 3.64 -14.27 2.38
N GLU A 316 2.63 -14.30 3.23
CA GLU A 316 2.02 -13.10 3.81
C GLU A 316 3.01 -12.19 4.56
N GLN A 317 4.10 -12.73 5.13
CA GLN A 317 5.13 -11.92 5.80
C GLN A 317 6.09 -11.25 4.82
N VAL A 318 6.43 -11.95 3.73
CA VAL A 318 7.16 -11.38 2.57
C VAL A 318 6.34 -10.24 1.94
N TYR A 319 5.03 -10.33 2.05
CA TYR A 319 4.03 -9.34 1.66
C TYR A 319 3.71 -8.30 2.75
N GLY A 320 4.24 -8.44 3.96
CA GLY A 320 4.02 -7.53 5.09
C GLY A 320 2.65 -7.58 5.78
N LEU A 321 1.76 -8.48 5.37
CA LEU A 321 0.32 -8.54 5.65
C LEU A 321 -0.14 -8.60 7.13
N PRO A 322 -1.48 -8.53 7.38
CA PRO A 322 -2.07 -9.11 8.58
C PRO A 322 -1.65 -10.57 8.67
N CYS A 323 -0.77 -10.85 9.63
CA CYS A 323 -0.31 -12.19 9.94
C CYS A 323 -1.26 -12.75 11.01
N ASP A 324 -2.00 -13.82 10.69
CA ASP A 324 -2.76 -14.59 11.68
C ASP A 324 -1.97 -15.83 12.13
N GLN A 325 -2.53 -16.64 13.04
CA GLN A 325 -1.88 -17.84 13.59
C GLN A 325 -1.33 -18.82 12.54
N ARG A 326 -1.90 -18.82 11.33
CA ARG A 326 -1.54 -19.72 10.22
C ARG A 326 -0.25 -19.30 9.51
N THR A 327 0.25 -18.09 9.78
CA THR A 327 1.59 -17.63 9.40
C THR A 327 2.67 -18.50 10.03
N ASP A 328 2.58 -18.75 11.34
CA ASP A 328 3.56 -19.57 12.05
C ASP A 328 3.56 -21.03 11.55
N LEU A 329 2.41 -21.53 11.08
CA LEU A 329 2.26 -22.88 10.53
C LEU A 329 2.99 -23.07 9.18
N PHE A 330 3.06 -22.04 8.33
CA PHE A 330 3.86 -22.13 7.10
C PHE A 330 5.35 -22.08 7.39
N SER A 331 5.78 -21.16 8.27
CA SER A 331 7.17 -21.09 8.73
C SER A 331 7.61 -22.42 9.36
N LEU A 332 6.72 -23.08 10.13
CA LEU A 332 6.90 -24.42 10.65
C LEU A 332 6.92 -25.50 9.54
N GLY A 333 6.11 -25.37 8.49
CA GLY A 333 6.23 -26.18 7.26
C GLY A 333 7.60 -26.06 6.59
N CYS A 334 8.19 -24.86 6.55
CA CYS A 334 9.54 -24.66 6.03
C CYS A 334 10.62 -25.29 6.92
N VAL A 335 10.42 -25.30 8.23
CA VAL A 335 11.24 -26.09 9.16
C VAL A 335 11.07 -27.59 8.88
N PHE A 336 9.85 -28.09 8.69
CA PHE A 336 9.58 -29.51 8.47
C PHE A 336 10.21 -30.04 7.18
N PHE A 337 10.13 -29.29 6.08
CA PHE A 337 10.83 -29.65 4.84
C PHE A 337 12.35 -29.74 5.06
N ARG A 338 12.95 -28.79 5.79
CA ARG A 338 14.39 -28.86 6.09
C ARG A 338 14.74 -29.99 7.04
N MET A 339 13.86 -30.36 7.98
CA MET A 339 14.04 -31.59 8.76
C MET A 339 14.03 -32.83 7.86
N LEU A 340 13.16 -32.92 6.86
CA LEU A 340 13.05 -34.11 6.00
C LEU A 340 14.15 -34.23 4.92
N THR A 341 14.81 -33.12 4.54
CA THR A 341 15.74 -33.07 3.39
C THR A 341 17.11 -32.43 3.65
N GLY A 342 17.29 -31.77 4.79
CA GLY A 342 18.47 -30.96 5.14
C GLY A 342 18.59 -29.61 4.41
N LYS A 343 17.73 -29.33 3.42
CA LYS A 343 17.73 -28.09 2.63
C LYS A 343 16.51 -27.24 2.97
N ALA A 344 16.60 -25.92 2.86
CA ALA A 344 15.39 -25.10 2.88
C ALA A 344 14.48 -25.53 1.71
N PRO A 345 13.13 -25.48 1.85
CA PRO A 345 12.22 -25.76 0.73
C PRO A 345 12.43 -24.81 -0.44
N PHE A 346 12.89 -23.60 -0.12
CA PHE A 346 12.93 -22.47 -1.01
C PHE A 346 14.32 -21.86 -0.94
N THR A 347 15.01 -21.90 -2.07
CA THR A 347 16.43 -21.55 -2.21
C THR A 347 16.65 -20.73 -3.47
N GLY A 348 17.54 -19.76 -3.40
CA GLY A 348 18.00 -18.97 -4.52
C GLY A 348 19.37 -18.36 -4.22
N GLU A 349 19.97 -17.70 -5.19
CA GLU A 349 21.38 -17.26 -5.14
C GLU A 349 21.65 -16.11 -4.15
N ASN A 350 20.60 -15.46 -3.65
CA ASN A 350 20.63 -14.23 -2.86
C ASN A 350 19.30 -14.01 -2.09
N THR A 351 19.25 -13.07 -1.14
CA THR A 351 18.16 -12.86 -0.15
C THR A 351 16.76 -12.85 -0.76
N LEU A 352 16.51 -11.91 -1.68
CA LEU A 352 16.13 -12.24 -3.06
C LEU A 352 15.51 -13.64 -3.29
N ALA A 353 16.14 -14.43 -4.13
CA ALA A 353 15.52 -15.54 -4.84
C ALA A 353 15.08 -16.68 -3.90
N VAL A 354 15.58 -16.69 -2.66
CA VAL A 354 15.01 -17.47 -1.55
C VAL A 354 13.57 -17.04 -1.24
N LEU A 355 13.37 -15.74 -1.09
CA LEU A 355 12.07 -15.09 -0.93
C LEU A 355 11.19 -15.31 -2.17
N GLU A 356 11.73 -15.25 -3.41
CA GLU A 356 11.02 -15.70 -4.63
C GLU A 356 10.50 -17.12 -4.45
N ALA A 357 11.38 -18.12 -4.40
CA ALA A 357 10.96 -19.52 -4.23
C ALA A 357 9.95 -19.72 -3.07
N THR A 358 10.09 -18.96 -1.98
CA THR A 358 9.23 -18.98 -0.79
C THR A 358 7.77 -18.70 -1.09
N VAL A 359 7.50 -17.68 -1.90
CA VAL A 359 6.14 -17.38 -2.33
C VAL A 359 5.79 -18.21 -3.57
N ASP A 360 6.75 -18.44 -4.46
CA ASP A 360 6.55 -18.77 -5.87
C ASP A 360 6.43 -20.26 -6.22
N SER A 361 7.33 -21.05 -5.63
CA SER A 361 7.55 -22.42 -6.06
C SER A 361 6.43 -23.33 -5.56
N PRO A 362 6.10 -24.43 -6.26
CA PRO A 362 5.29 -25.47 -5.65
C PRO A 362 5.88 -25.89 -4.30
N ALA A 363 5.04 -26.43 -3.40
CA ALA A 363 5.56 -27.19 -2.25
C ALA A 363 6.56 -28.23 -2.81
N PRO A 364 7.82 -28.26 -2.37
CA PRO A 364 8.85 -28.97 -3.13
C PRO A 364 8.70 -30.47 -2.93
N ASP A 365 8.86 -31.22 -4.02
CA ASP A 365 8.65 -32.65 -4.03
C ASP A 365 9.76 -33.39 -3.26
N LEU A 366 9.35 -34.14 -2.23
CA LEU A 366 10.25 -34.95 -1.41
C LEU A 366 10.81 -36.15 -2.18
N GLU A 367 10.11 -36.67 -3.19
CA GLU A 367 10.63 -37.76 -4.04
C GLU A 367 11.73 -37.25 -4.98
N LEU A 368 11.59 -36.05 -5.56
CA LEU A 368 12.67 -35.36 -6.27
C LEU A 368 13.83 -34.94 -5.35
N ALA A 369 13.56 -34.72 -4.06
CA ALA A 369 14.61 -34.58 -3.03
C ALA A 369 15.26 -35.93 -2.62
N GLY A 370 14.88 -37.05 -3.23
CA GLY A 370 15.43 -38.38 -2.97
C GLY A 370 14.85 -39.10 -1.75
N ARG A 371 13.74 -38.63 -1.19
CA ARG A 371 13.17 -39.08 0.09
C ARG A 371 11.83 -39.80 -0.12
N LYS A 372 11.87 -41.14 -0.14
CA LYS A 372 10.65 -41.98 -0.07
C LYS A 372 9.89 -41.67 1.22
N THR A 373 8.86 -40.84 1.10
CA THR A 373 8.11 -40.30 2.24
C THR A 373 6.67 -40.82 2.17
N PRO A 374 6.07 -41.31 3.28
CA PRO A 374 4.69 -41.80 3.24
C PRO A 374 3.74 -40.70 2.74
N ARG A 375 2.85 -41.02 1.79
CA ARG A 375 2.04 -40.02 1.08
C ARG A 375 1.26 -39.06 2.01
N ARG A 376 0.75 -39.55 3.14
CA ARG A 376 0.07 -38.70 4.14
C ARG A 376 0.98 -37.67 4.83
N VAL A 377 2.28 -37.95 4.93
CA VAL A 377 3.27 -36.98 5.44
C VAL A 377 3.59 -35.93 4.38
N VAL A 378 3.65 -36.34 3.11
CA VAL A 378 3.71 -35.40 1.99
C VAL A 378 2.48 -34.49 2.00
N GLU A 379 1.28 -35.03 2.25
CA GLU A 379 0.03 -34.26 2.34
C GLU A 379 0.01 -33.25 3.50
N ILE A 380 0.55 -33.59 4.69
CA ILE A 380 0.74 -32.61 5.77
C ILE A 380 1.70 -31.50 5.32
N LEU A 381 2.80 -31.83 4.64
CA LEU A 381 3.79 -30.83 4.21
C LEU A 381 3.28 -29.97 3.05
N GLU A 382 2.52 -30.54 2.11
CA GLU A 382 1.81 -29.83 1.04
C GLU A 382 0.79 -28.84 1.61
N GLN A 383 0.09 -29.20 2.69
CA GLN A 383 -0.84 -28.31 3.41
C GLN A 383 -0.13 -27.26 4.26
N LEU A 384 0.99 -27.55 4.91
CA LEU A 384 1.73 -26.52 5.69
C LEU A 384 2.45 -25.53 4.77
N LEU A 385 3.07 -26.01 3.70
CA LEU A 385 3.62 -25.19 2.61
C LEU A 385 2.53 -24.70 1.64
N ALA A 386 1.24 -24.84 2.01
CA ALA A 386 0.16 -24.27 1.23
C ALA A 386 0.34 -22.76 1.20
N LYS A 387 0.37 -22.26 -0.02
CA LYS A 387 0.48 -20.86 -0.37
C LYS A 387 -0.65 -20.05 0.28
N ASN A 388 -1.81 -20.69 0.43
CA ASN A 388 -3.02 -20.20 1.05
C ASN A 388 -3.10 -20.58 2.54
N PRO A 389 -3.02 -19.62 3.49
CA PRO A 389 -3.45 -19.81 4.87
C PRO A 389 -4.85 -20.42 5.07
N ASP A 390 -5.82 -20.23 4.17
CA ASP A 390 -7.11 -20.93 4.19
C ASP A 390 -7.03 -22.39 3.67
N ASP A 391 -5.99 -22.78 2.91
CA ASP A 391 -5.68 -24.18 2.56
C ASP A 391 -4.67 -24.82 3.55
N ARG A 392 -4.18 -24.06 4.54
CA ARG A 392 -3.37 -24.58 5.67
C ARG A 392 -4.29 -25.14 6.77
N PRO A 393 -3.78 -25.98 7.68
CA PRO A 393 -4.52 -26.34 8.89
C PRO A 393 -5.00 -25.09 9.64
N ALA A 394 -6.30 -25.00 9.92
CA ALA A 394 -6.91 -23.75 10.43
C ALA A 394 -6.36 -23.27 11.78
N SER A 395 -5.75 -24.16 12.56
CA SER A 395 -5.01 -23.85 13.80
C SER A 395 -3.91 -24.88 14.05
N ALA A 396 -2.97 -24.57 14.93
CA ALA A 396 -1.93 -25.50 15.37
C ALA A 396 -2.52 -26.78 16.00
N LYS A 397 -3.67 -26.70 16.66
CA LYS A 397 -4.42 -27.86 17.18
C LYS A 397 -4.78 -28.86 16.07
N VAL A 398 -5.30 -28.38 14.95
CA VAL A 398 -5.66 -29.24 13.80
C VAL A 398 -4.42 -29.96 13.26
N LEU A 399 -3.27 -29.29 13.20
CA LEU A 399 -2.01 -29.92 12.81
C LEU A 399 -1.58 -31.04 13.80
N ILE A 400 -1.72 -30.84 15.11
CA ILE A 400 -1.43 -31.90 16.11
C ILE A 400 -2.34 -33.11 15.87
N ASP A 401 -3.65 -32.89 15.70
CA ASP A 401 -4.63 -33.95 15.46
C ASP A 401 -4.29 -34.74 14.18
N MET A 402 -3.88 -34.06 13.10
CA MET A 402 -3.41 -34.69 11.86
C MET A 402 -2.15 -35.54 12.05
N ILE A 403 -1.13 -35.02 12.76
CA ILE A 403 0.12 -35.75 13.03
C ILE A 403 -0.17 -36.98 13.89
N ASP A 404 -1.02 -36.86 14.91
CA ASP A 404 -1.37 -37.99 15.78
C ASP A 404 -2.18 -39.07 15.05
N VAL A 405 -2.90 -38.74 13.99
CA VAL A 405 -3.50 -39.76 13.10
C VAL A 405 -2.43 -40.49 12.28
N LEU A 406 -1.28 -39.88 11.98
CA LEU A 406 -0.18 -40.57 11.28
C LEU A 406 0.67 -41.41 12.23
N LEU A 407 1.04 -40.87 13.39
CA LEU A 407 1.81 -41.59 14.42
C LEU A 407 1.03 -42.82 14.95
N ARG A 408 -0.30 -42.73 15.07
CA ARG A 408 -1.16 -43.88 15.39
C ARG A 408 -1.46 -44.76 14.17
N GLY A 409 -1.60 -44.18 12.98
CA GLY A 409 -1.97 -44.88 11.74
C GLY A 409 -0.84 -45.68 11.07
N GLY A 410 0.42 -45.38 11.39
CA GLY A 410 1.60 -46.12 10.88
C GLY A 410 1.62 -47.60 11.28
N ALA A 411 0.86 -47.99 12.32
CA ALA A 411 0.75 -49.37 12.79
C ALA A 411 -0.16 -50.30 11.94
N SER A 412 -0.81 -49.81 10.88
CA SER A 412 -1.85 -50.55 10.16
C SER A 412 -1.66 -50.60 8.63
N SER A 413 -0.50 -51.06 8.16
CA SER A 413 -0.20 -51.21 6.73
C SER A 413 -0.21 -52.66 6.22
N GLN A 414 -1.34 -53.37 6.33
CA GLN A 414 -1.58 -54.64 5.63
C GLN A 414 -3.03 -54.79 5.16
N GLN A 415 -3.24 -54.90 3.84
CA GLN A 415 -4.33 -55.61 3.14
C GLN A 415 -3.84 -55.89 1.69
N PRO A 416 -4.29 -56.96 1.00
CA PRO A 416 -3.41 -57.66 0.05
C PRO A 416 -3.52 -57.23 -1.42
N VAL A 417 -2.46 -57.54 -2.19
CA VAL A 417 -2.44 -57.46 -3.66
C VAL A 417 -3.15 -58.66 -4.28
N VAL A 418 -4.07 -58.41 -5.21
CA VAL A 418 -4.50 -59.40 -6.23
C VAL A 418 -4.52 -58.71 -7.59
N SER A 419 -4.03 -59.37 -8.63
CA SER A 419 -3.67 -58.71 -9.90
C SER A 419 -4.27 -59.35 -11.16
N ARG A 420 -4.66 -58.48 -12.09
CA ARG A 420 -4.63 -58.66 -13.56
C ARG A 420 -5.56 -59.68 -14.26
N SER A 421 -6.34 -59.11 -15.19
CA SER A 421 -6.38 -59.46 -16.63
C SER A 421 -7.52 -60.34 -17.19
N ALA A 422 -8.52 -59.64 -17.74
CA ALA A 422 -9.14 -59.81 -19.06
C ALA A 422 -9.36 -61.22 -19.68
N LYS A 423 -10.61 -61.47 -20.10
CA LYS A 423 -10.91 -61.98 -21.45
C LYS A 423 -12.35 -61.65 -21.93
N THR A 424 -12.56 -61.82 -23.23
CA THR A 424 -13.64 -61.28 -24.07
C THR A 424 -14.86 -62.19 -24.27
N GLY A 425 -16.05 -61.59 -24.44
CA GLY A 425 -17.21 -62.11 -25.18
C GLY A 425 -18.27 -60.98 -25.27
N LEU A 426 -18.78 -60.48 -26.41
CA LEU A 426 -19.40 -61.06 -27.63
C LEU A 426 -20.84 -61.56 -27.46
N SER A 427 -21.76 -60.91 -28.18
CA SER A 427 -23.20 -61.23 -28.39
C SER A 427 -24.09 -61.25 -27.12
N ASP A 428 -25.41 -61.01 -27.20
CA ASP A 428 -26.26 -60.84 -28.40
C ASP A 428 -27.33 -59.73 -28.22
N SER A 429 -28.20 -59.58 -29.22
CA SER A 429 -29.19 -58.54 -29.40
C SER A 429 -30.63 -59.05 -29.30
N THR A 430 -31.56 -58.20 -28.85
CA THR A 430 -33.01 -58.16 -29.17
C THR A 430 -33.71 -57.11 -28.28
N ALA A 431 -34.94 -56.66 -28.55
CA ALA A 431 -35.45 -55.86 -29.69
C ALA A 431 -37.00 -55.85 -29.61
N SER A 432 -37.63 -54.71 -29.97
CA SER A 432 -39.10 -54.53 -30.15
C SER A 432 -39.99 -54.52 -28.87
N GLY A 433 -41.04 -53.70 -28.77
CA GLY A 433 -41.46 -52.59 -29.64
C GLY A 433 -42.95 -52.20 -29.56
N LYS A 434 -43.37 -51.32 -30.49
CA LYS A 434 -44.72 -50.71 -30.74
C LYS A 434 -45.06 -49.44 -29.95
N LYS A 435 -45.98 -48.56 -30.43
CA LYS A 435 -46.02 -47.74 -31.68
C LYS A 435 -47.31 -46.89 -31.74
N GLY A 436 -47.23 -45.68 -32.29
CA GLY A 436 -48.38 -44.83 -32.67
C GLY A 436 -48.45 -43.50 -31.88
N GLY A 437 -48.74 -42.33 -32.47
CA GLY A 437 -49.04 -42.03 -33.89
C GLY A 437 -48.71 -40.59 -34.31
N LEU A 438 -48.58 -40.39 -35.62
CA LEU A 438 -48.12 -39.20 -36.35
C LEU A 438 -49.11 -38.01 -36.33
N TRP A 439 -48.60 -36.76 -36.30
CA TRP A 439 -49.23 -35.60 -36.98
C TRP A 439 -48.23 -34.47 -37.33
N LEU A 440 -48.18 -34.12 -38.63
CA LEU A 440 -47.62 -32.92 -39.29
C LEU A 440 -46.15 -32.48 -39.04
N ALA A 441 -45.62 -31.66 -39.95
CA ALA A 441 -44.19 -31.38 -40.11
C ALA A 441 -43.87 -30.12 -40.94
N ILE A 442 -42.62 -29.62 -40.86
CA ILE A 442 -41.85 -28.85 -41.89
C ILE A 442 -42.52 -27.53 -42.37
N SER A 443 -41.96 -26.33 -42.19
CA SER A 443 -40.61 -25.85 -42.57
C SER A 443 -40.38 -24.42 -42.04
N GLY A 444 -39.13 -23.91 -42.03
CA GLY A 444 -38.89 -22.49 -41.70
C GLY A 444 -37.44 -21.96 -41.58
N ALA A 445 -36.40 -22.78 -41.74
CA ALA A 445 -35.02 -22.40 -41.34
C ALA A 445 -34.01 -22.17 -42.49
N ALA A 446 -34.46 -22.07 -43.75
CA ALA A 446 -33.56 -21.99 -44.92
C ALA A 446 -33.53 -20.64 -45.67
N VAL A 447 -34.42 -19.69 -45.34
CA VAL A 447 -34.60 -18.45 -46.13
C VAL A 447 -33.85 -17.24 -45.54
N ALA A 448 -33.71 -17.17 -44.21
CA ALA A 448 -33.13 -15.99 -43.54
C ALA A 448 -31.64 -15.73 -43.88
N PHE A 449 -30.86 -16.78 -44.18
CA PHE A 449 -29.40 -16.68 -44.31
C PHE A 449 -28.91 -16.17 -45.68
N ALA A 450 -29.77 -16.17 -46.71
CA ALA A 450 -29.42 -15.70 -48.06
C ALA A 450 -29.71 -14.20 -48.28
N VAL A 451 -30.65 -13.64 -47.52
CA VAL A 451 -31.08 -12.23 -47.67
C VAL A 451 -30.07 -11.27 -47.05
N ILE A 452 -29.53 -11.58 -45.86
CA ILE A 452 -28.67 -10.69 -45.09
C ILE A 452 -27.30 -10.48 -45.76
N THR A 453 -26.70 -11.55 -46.30
CA THR A 453 -25.43 -11.48 -47.06
C THR A 453 -25.55 -10.65 -48.33
N SER A 454 -26.71 -10.66 -48.98
CA SER A 454 -26.96 -9.91 -50.22
C SER A 454 -27.03 -8.39 -50.00
N ILE A 455 -27.56 -7.94 -48.86
CA ILE A 455 -27.70 -6.51 -48.53
C ILE A 455 -26.33 -5.87 -48.22
N VAL A 456 -25.48 -6.56 -47.46
CA VAL A 456 -24.15 -6.05 -47.05
C VAL A 456 -23.22 -5.85 -48.26
N LEU A 457 -23.30 -6.73 -49.26
CA LEU A 457 -22.52 -6.59 -50.51
C LEU A 457 -23.03 -5.48 -51.44
N PHE A 458 -24.32 -5.10 -51.35
CA PHE A 458 -24.89 -4.07 -52.22
C PHE A 458 -24.58 -2.63 -51.78
N MET A 459 -24.33 -2.40 -50.49
CA MET A 459 -24.02 -1.06 -49.96
C MET A 459 -22.56 -0.60 -50.13
N PHE A 460 -21.69 -1.42 -50.74
CA PHE A 460 -20.26 -1.12 -50.90
C PHE A 460 -19.76 -0.99 -52.36
N SER A 461 -20.65 -0.92 -53.35
CA SER A 461 -20.28 -0.99 -54.78
C SER A 461 -20.73 0.20 -55.66
N SER A 462 -21.32 1.27 -55.12
CA SER A 462 -22.10 2.24 -55.92
C SER A 462 -21.99 3.73 -55.54
N ALA A 463 -20.77 4.24 -55.31
CA ALA A 463 -20.50 5.69 -55.33
C ALA A 463 -19.09 6.03 -55.84
N TRP A 464 -18.99 6.54 -57.07
CA TRP A 464 -17.75 7.00 -57.71
C TRP A 464 -18.01 8.18 -58.65
N LYS A 465 -16.98 9.02 -58.88
CA LYS A 465 -17.02 10.38 -59.51
C LYS A 465 -17.65 11.42 -58.57
N THR A 466 -17.16 12.66 -58.45
CA THR A 466 -16.20 13.50 -59.20
C THR A 466 -15.26 14.23 -58.21
N SER A 467 -14.12 14.84 -58.54
CA SER A 467 -13.22 14.82 -59.72
C SER A 467 -11.84 15.31 -59.26
N ALA A 468 -10.77 15.02 -60.00
CA ALA A 468 -9.43 15.55 -59.71
C ALA A 468 -8.58 15.77 -60.98
N PRO A 469 -7.92 16.94 -61.14
CA PRO A 469 -6.71 17.11 -61.92
C PRO A 469 -5.47 17.16 -61.00
N GLU A 470 -4.25 16.84 -61.44
CA GLU A 470 -3.80 16.03 -62.57
C GLU A 470 -2.37 15.55 -62.23
N LYS A 471 -1.92 14.39 -62.73
CA LYS A 471 -0.56 13.90 -62.45
C LYS A 471 0.39 14.27 -63.59
N SER A 472 1.43 15.04 -63.30
CA SER A 472 2.73 14.86 -63.95
C SER A 472 3.64 14.07 -63.01
N GLY A 473 4.39 13.12 -63.57
CA GLY A 473 5.32 12.27 -62.81
C GLY A 473 6.58 12.05 -63.61
N SER A 474 7.73 12.18 -62.96
CA SER A 474 9.03 11.75 -63.47
C SER A 474 9.94 11.36 -62.29
N ASN A 475 10.92 10.50 -62.55
CA ASN A 475 11.69 9.82 -61.51
C ASN A 475 12.91 10.64 -61.07
N ALA A 476 13.24 10.64 -59.77
CA ALA A 476 14.63 10.56 -59.30
C ALA A 476 14.76 10.18 -57.81
N ALA A 477 15.78 9.37 -57.54
CA ALA A 477 16.54 9.13 -56.31
C ALA A 477 16.12 9.71 -54.93
N ASN A 478 16.11 8.83 -53.93
CA ASN A 478 16.67 8.99 -52.58
C ASN A 478 16.76 10.41 -51.98
N ALA A 479 15.61 11.05 -51.72
CA ALA A 479 15.55 12.17 -50.79
C ALA A 479 15.53 11.64 -49.34
N VAL A 480 16.67 11.70 -48.64
CA VAL A 480 16.73 11.48 -47.19
C VAL A 480 15.94 12.61 -46.52
N THR A 481 14.94 12.28 -45.69
CA THR A 481 14.24 13.31 -44.90
C THR A 481 15.24 14.00 -43.99
N PRO A 482 15.32 15.35 -44.00
CA PRO A 482 16.29 16.06 -43.20
C PRO A 482 16.06 15.75 -41.72
N VAL A 483 17.13 15.32 -41.05
CA VAL A 483 17.13 15.18 -39.60
C VAL A 483 16.95 16.59 -39.03
N VAL A 484 15.81 16.82 -38.39
CA VAL A 484 15.58 18.06 -37.64
C VAL A 484 16.62 18.13 -36.54
N GLU A 485 17.51 19.12 -36.59
CA GLU A 485 18.46 19.35 -35.50
C GLU A 485 17.69 19.50 -34.18
N PRO A 486 18.13 18.86 -33.08
CA PRO A 486 17.48 19.02 -31.80
C PRO A 486 17.54 20.49 -31.37
N ALA A 487 16.36 21.12 -31.26
CA ALA A 487 16.24 22.55 -31.01
C ALA A 487 17.09 22.97 -29.82
N ARG A 488 18.09 23.83 -30.08
CA ARG A 488 19.13 24.16 -29.12
C ARG A 488 18.52 24.85 -27.90
N LEU A 489 18.57 24.20 -26.74
CA LEU A 489 17.97 24.72 -25.49
C LEU A 489 18.80 25.90 -24.96
N ILE A 490 18.45 27.10 -25.42
CA ILE A 490 19.12 28.37 -25.12
C ILE A 490 18.32 29.28 -24.17
N GLY A 491 17.12 28.89 -23.76
CA GLY A 491 16.34 29.62 -22.76
C GLY A 491 16.90 29.41 -21.35
N LYS A 492 16.72 30.41 -20.48
CA LYS A 492 16.99 30.29 -19.03
C LYS A 492 16.33 29.01 -18.45
N PRO A 493 17.02 28.18 -17.65
CA PRO A 493 16.40 27.02 -17.02
C PRO A 493 15.22 27.39 -16.10
N ILE A 494 14.13 26.63 -16.20
CA ILE A 494 12.94 26.75 -15.37
C ILE A 494 12.99 25.69 -14.27
N LYS A 495 12.78 26.09 -13.01
CA LYS A 495 12.58 25.16 -11.89
C LYS A 495 11.10 24.95 -11.60
N VAL A 496 10.69 23.69 -11.46
CA VAL A 496 9.33 23.26 -11.11
C VAL A 496 9.36 22.54 -9.77
N GLY A 497 8.66 23.07 -8.78
CA GLY A 497 8.45 22.40 -7.50
C GLY A 497 7.39 21.29 -7.62
N VAL A 498 7.66 20.12 -7.05
CA VAL A 498 6.69 19.03 -6.91
C VAL A 498 6.59 18.68 -5.42
N LEU A 499 5.53 19.20 -4.77
CA LEU A 499 5.40 19.22 -3.32
C LEU A 499 4.20 18.38 -2.87
N PHE A 500 4.47 17.14 -2.52
CA PHE A 500 3.52 16.17 -1.98
C PHE A 500 4.15 15.44 -0.80
N SER A 501 3.36 14.76 0.01
CA SER A 501 3.88 13.83 1.00
C SER A 501 4.63 12.69 0.32
N GLN A 502 5.89 12.50 0.72
CA GLN A 502 6.72 11.35 0.37
C GLN A 502 6.95 10.47 1.61
N SER A 503 6.95 11.07 2.80
CA SER A 503 6.83 10.41 4.10
C SER A 503 5.48 10.72 4.78
N GLY A 504 5.19 10.02 5.88
CA GLY A 504 3.97 10.21 6.67
C GLY A 504 2.73 9.50 6.10
N ARG A 505 1.59 9.63 6.80
CA ARG A 505 0.39 8.81 6.56
C ARG A 505 -0.32 9.07 5.23
N LEU A 506 -0.27 10.29 4.69
CA LEU A 506 -0.92 10.68 3.44
C LEU A 506 -0.09 10.34 2.20
N ALA A 507 1.21 10.00 2.36
CA ALA A 507 2.08 9.68 1.23
C ALA A 507 1.56 8.56 0.29
N PRO A 508 0.87 7.48 0.76
CA PRO A 508 0.24 6.51 -0.13
C PRO A 508 -0.91 7.10 -0.97
N THR A 509 -1.73 7.98 -0.39
CA THR A 509 -2.84 8.67 -1.08
C THR A 509 -2.32 9.73 -2.06
N GLU A 510 -1.21 10.40 -1.73
CA GLU A 510 -0.61 11.45 -2.58
C GLU A 510 0.26 10.92 -3.71
N GLN A 511 0.86 9.72 -3.56
CA GLN A 511 1.77 9.13 -4.55
C GLN A 511 1.19 9.04 -5.99
N PRO A 512 -0.07 8.61 -6.22
CA PRO A 512 -0.66 8.53 -7.56
C PRO A 512 -0.76 9.90 -8.25
N ILE A 513 -1.07 10.95 -7.48
CA ILE A 513 -1.21 12.34 -7.95
C ILE A 513 0.18 12.92 -8.25
N ARG A 514 1.16 12.67 -7.37
CA ARG A 514 2.58 12.99 -7.59
C ARG A 514 3.10 12.32 -8.86
N ARG A 515 2.74 11.05 -9.11
CA ARG A 515 3.07 10.32 -10.37
C ARG A 515 2.37 10.93 -11.58
N ALA A 516 1.14 11.44 -11.45
CA ALA A 516 0.45 12.13 -12.53
C ALA A 516 1.15 13.45 -12.91
N VAL A 517 1.58 14.25 -11.93
CA VAL A 517 2.40 15.46 -12.15
C VAL A 517 3.70 15.13 -12.88
N LEU A 518 4.49 14.17 -12.36
CA LEU A 518 5.77 13.77 -12.96
C LEU A 518 5.60 13.24 -14.39
N LYS A 519 4.52 12.48 -14.66
CA LYS A 519 4.24 11.96 -16.01
C LYS A 519 3.79 13.07 -16.97
N ALA A 520 3.03 14.06 -16.51
CA ALA A 520 2.64 15.23 -17.31
C ALA A 520 3.82 16.18 -17.62
N LEU A 521 4.74 16.33 -16.66
CA LEU A 521 6.02 17.03 -16.88
C LEU A 521 6.91 16.30 -17.90
N GLY A 522 6.65 15.01 -18.14
CA GLY A 522 7.49 14.15 -18.94
C GLY A 522 8.85 13.93 -18.29
N ASP A 523 8.85 13.51 -17.03
CA ASP A 523 10.04 13.04 -16.32
C ASP A 523 10.81 12.02 -17.20
N ARG A 524 12.00 12.42 -17.64
CA ARG A 524 12.71 11.79 -18.76
C ARG A 524 13.54 10.59 -18.33
N GLU A 525 13.98 10.59 -17.08
CA GLU A 525 14.81 9.56 -16.46
C GLU A 525 14.00 8.71 -15.46
N GLY A 526 12.79 9.16 -15.10
CA GLY A 526 11.92 8.51 -14.12
C GLY A 526 12.38 8.72 -12.68
N ASP A 527 13.22 9.74 -12.47
CA ASP A 527 13.99 9.98 -11.25
C ASP A 527 13.58 11.24 -10.50
N GLY A 528 12.62 11.99 -11.04
CA GLY A 528 12.14 13.25 -10.48
C GLY A 528 13.13 14.42 -10.58
N LYS A 529 14.10 14.42 -11.50
CA LYS A 529 15.06 15.54 -11.69
C LYS A 529 14.89 16.33 -12.99
N SER A 530 14.58 15.69 -14.12
CA SER A 530 14.54 16.38 -15.43
C SER A 530 13.23 16.11 -16.20
N ALA A 531 12.68 17.18 -16.80
CA ALA A 531 11.39 17.17 -17.49
C ALA A 531 11.52 17.52 -18.98
N ASN A 532 10.43 17.40 -19.73
CA ASN A 532 10.36 17.91 -21.10
C ASN A 532 10.56 19.44 -21.12
N PRO A 533 11.35 19.98 -22.08
CA PRO A 533 11.60 21.40 -22.17
C PRO A 533 10.34 22.18 -22.52
N VAL A 534 10.19 23.37 -21.94
CA VAL A 534 9.08 24.30 -22.23
C VAL A 534 9.55 25.27 -23.31
N GLY A 535 9.19 24.99 -24.57
CA GLY A 535 9.72 25.72 -25.71
C GLY A 535 11.26 25.62 -25.79
N LYS A 536 11.95 26.76 -25.71
CA LYS A 536 13.43 26.83 -25.69
C LYS A 536 14.08 26.56 -24.32
N HIS A 537 13.29 26.39 -23.26
CA HIS A 537 13.76 26.35 -21.87
C HIS A 537 13.91 24.91 -21.36
N PRO A 538 15.08 24.50 -20.83
CA PRO A 538 15.20 23.24 -20.09
C PRO A 538 14.45 23.35 -18.76
N VAL A 539 13.84 22.25 -18.31
CA VAL A 539 13.07 22.20 -17.05
C VAL A 539 13.72 21.24 -16.07
N THR A 540 13.99 21.74 -14.86
CA THR A 540 14.49 20.98 -13.71
C THR A 540 13.36 20.81 -12.71
N ILE A 541 13.15 19.57 -12.25
CA ILE A 541 12.20 19.25 -11.20
C ILE A 541 12.93 19.39 -9.85
N VAL A 542 12.28 20.05 -8.88
CA VAL A 542 12.73 20.12 -7.49
C VAL A 542 11.66 19.45 -6.63
N MET A 543 11.95 18.23 -6.20
CA MET A 543 11.07 17.48 -5.31
C MET A 543 11.05 18.13 -3.92
N GLY A 544 9.88 18.16 -3.29
CA GLY A 544 9.71 18.43 -1.86
C GLY A 544 8.92 17.33 -1.16
N ASP A 545 9.08 17.21 0.15
CA ASP A 545 8.38 16.20 0.97
C ASP A 545 7.57 16.85 2.10
N GLY A 546 6.26 16.97 1.87
CA GLY A 546 5.33 17.53 2.85
C GLY A 546 5.13 16.67 4.10
N GLY A 547 5.62 15.42 4.12
CA GLY A 547 5.59 14.53 5.29
C GLY A 547 4.24 14.24 5.93
N SER A 548 3.13 14.56 5.27
CA SER A 548 1.77 14.57 5.84
C SER A 548 1.54 15.60 6.97
N GLU A 549 2.36 16.65 7.03
CA GLU A 549 2.31 17.68 8.08
C GLU A 549 2.26 19.10 7.47
N PRO A 550 1.20 19.89 7.69
CA PRO A 550 1.05 21.21 7.05
C PRO A 550 2.24 22.15 7.29
N ALA A 551 2.79 22.21 8.50
CA ALA A 551 3.96 23.02 8.81
C ALA A 551 5.20 22.62 7.97
N LYS A 552 5.37 21.33 7.67
CA LYS A 552 6.46 20.83 6.82
C LYS A 552 6.22 21.16 5.34
N PHE A 553 4.97 21.15 4.86
CA PHE A 553 4.61 21.73 3.56
C PHE A 553 5.01 23.21 3.46
N GLY A 554 4.78 24.02 4.50
CA GLY A 554 5.23 25.42 4.56
C GLY A 554 6.76 25.56 4.50
N ILE A 555 7.50 24.78 5.30
CA ILE A 555 8.97 24.76 5.29
C ILE A 555 9.52 24.40 3.91
N GLU A 556 8.97 23.36 3.27
CA GLU A 556 9.40 22.91 1.95
C GLU A 556 9.03 23.89 0.84
N ALA A 557 7.84 24.51 0.88
CA ALA A 557 7.51 25.60 -0.05
C ALA A 557 8.50 26.77 0.07
N LYS A 558 8.94 27.11 1.30
CA LYS A 558 9.94 28.16 1.52
C LYS A 558 11.30 27.78 0.90
N ARG A 559 11.70 26.50 0.98
CA ARG A 559 12.89 25.99 0.27
C ARG A 559 12.72 26.09 -1.25
N LEU A 560 11.60 25.63 -1.80
CA LEU A 560 11.32 25.64 -3.25
C LEU A 560 11.31 27.07 -3.82
N VAL A 561 10.74 28.05 -3.11
CA VAL A 561 10.77 29.47 -3.49
C VAL A 561 12.20 30.03 -3.39
N ALA A 562 12.93 29.76 -2.30
CA ALA A 562 14.33 30.19 -2.15
C ALA A 562 15.27 29.59 -3.20
N GLU A 563 14.96 28.38 -3.69
CA GLU A 563 15.64 27.73 -4.79
C GLU A 563 15.29 28.27 -6.18
N GLY A 564 14.24 29.10 -6.30
CA GLY A 564 13.83 29.76 -7.54
C GLY A 564 12.82 28.99 -8.39
N CYS A 565 11.94 28.16 -7.81
CA CYS A 565 10.82 27.54 -8.52
C CYS A 565 9.82 28.58 -9.04
N GLU A 566 9.48 28.54 -10.34
CA GLU A 566 8.46 29.42 -10.95
C GLU A 566 7.03 28.94 -10.66
N VAL A 567 6.87 27.64 -10.36
CA VAL A 567 5.59 26.98 -10.05
C VAL A 567 5.80 25.84 -9.06
N ILE A 568 4.80 25.55 -8.24
CA ILE A 568 4.68 24.34 -7.42
C ILE A 568 3.40 23.61 -7.83
N PHE A 569 3.52 22.33 -8.17
CA PHE A 569 2.39 21.40 -8.26
C PHE A 569 2.35 20.59 -6.97
N GLY A 570 1.26 20.66 -6.21
CA GLY A 570 1.30 20.09 -4.87
C GLY A 570 0.11 20.36 -3.95
N CYS A 571 0.29 19.90 -2.71
CA CYS A 571 -0.68 19.84 -1.61
C CYS A 571 -1.86 18.89 -1.85
N TRP A 572 -2.26 18.20 -0.78
CA TRP A 572 -3.42 17.28 -0.77
C TRP A 572 -4.56 17.77 0.13
N THR A 573 -4.24 18.42 1.24
CA THR A 573 -5.22 19.00 2.17
C THR A 573 -5.28 20.52 2.04
N SER A 574 -6.45 21.10 2.33
CA SER A 574 -6.60 22.56 2.48
C SER A 574 -5.66 23.15 3.54
N SER A 575 -5.33 22.38 4.58
CA SER A 575 -4.38 22.76 5.61
C SER A 575 -2.99 22.98 5.03
N ALA A 576 -2.46 21.99 4.30
CA ALA A 576 -1.18 22.09 3.59
C ALA A 576 -1.18 23.24 2.57
N ARG A 577 -2.27 23.40 1.81
CA ARG A 577 -2.45 24.52 0.87
C ARG A 577 -2.28 25.88 1.54
N LYS A 578 -2.90 26.12 2.70
CA LYS A 578 -2.86 27.42 3.38
C LYS A 578 -1.47 27.76 3.92
N GLU A 579 -0.75 26.78 4.47
CA GLU A 579 0.66 26.95 4.86
C GLU A 579 1.54 27.34 3.66
N VAL A 580 1.35 26.65 2.51
CA VAL A 580 2.07 26.99 1.27
C VAL A 580 1.69 28.38 0.75
N LEU A 581 0.40 28.74 0.68
CA LEU A 581 -0.04 30.05 0.17
C LEU A 581 0.39 31.20 1.09
N SER A 582 0.41 31.01 2.41
CA SER A 582 0.99 31.97 3.36
C SER A 582 2.47 32.22 3.08
N VAL A 583 3.22 31.14 2.82
CA VAL A 583 4.62 31.23 2.42
C VAL A 583 4.78 31.93 1.06
N LEU A 584 3.97 31.62 0.05
CA LEU A 584 4.06 32.28 -1.26
C LEU A 584 3.78 33.79 -1.16
N ALA A 585 2.71 34.19 -0.46
CA ALA A 585 2.37 35.60 -0.24
C ALA A 585 3.45 36.35 0.55
N SER A 586 4.11 35.70 1.53
CA SER A 586 5.23 36.30 2.25
C SER A 586 6.50 36.55 1.41
N HIS A 587 6.53 36.06 0.16
CA HIS A 587 7.58 36.33 -0.83
C HIS A 587 7.08 37.17 -2.02
N GLU A 588 5.85 37.71 -1.97
CA GLU A 588 5.34 38.61 -3.01
C GLU A 588 6.20 39.88 -3.10
N GLY A 589 6.53 40.31 -4.33
CA GLY A 589 7.54 41.35 -4.57
C GLY A 589 9.01 40.89 -4.47
N GLY A 590 9.27 39.62 -4.14
CA GLY A 590 10.61 39.03 -4.15
C GLY A 590 11.21 38.82 -5.56
N LYS A 591 12.48 38.37 -5.61
CA LYS A 591 13.20 38.12 -6.90
C LYS A 591 12.55 37.07 -7.80
N HIS A 592 11.75 36.18 -7.23
CA HIS A 592 10.97 35.16 -7.92
C HIS A 592 9.58 35.13 -7.29
N SER A 593 8.54 35.15 -8.13
CA SER A 593 7.19 34.83 -7.70
C SER A 593 6.85 33.42 -8.19
N CYS A 594 6.14 32.67 -7.36
CA CYS A 594 5.76 31.29 -7.60
C CYS A 594 4.23 31.17 -7.62
N LEU A 595 3.69 30.25 -8.42
CA LEU A 595 2.27 29.87 -8.39
C LEU A 595 2.10 28.45 -7.83
N LEU A 596 1.07 28.23 -7.01
CA LEU A 596 0.60 26.90 -6.60
C LEU A 596 -0.52 26.45 -7.53
N PHE A 597 -0.33 25.30 -8.18
CA PHE A 597 -1.39 24.55 -8.85
C PHE A 597 -1.95 23.50 -7.88
N TYR A 598 -3.19 23.70 -7.45
CA TYR A 598 -3.88 22.87 -6.46
C TYR A 598 -4.93 21.97 -7.15
N PRO A 599 -4.72 20.64 -7.21
CA PRO A 599 -5.55 19.74 -8.03
C PRO A 599 -6.79 19.19 -7.31
N VAL A 600 -6.94 19.42 -6.00
CA VAL A 600 -7.93 18.76 -5.15
C VAL A 600 -9.14 19.67 -4.88
N HIS A 601 -10.22 19.10 -4.32
CA HIS A 601 -11.30 19.87 -3.71
C HIS A 601 -10.80 20.70 -2.52
N PHE A 602 -11.49 21.80 -2.23
CA PHE A 602 -11.18 22.77 -1.18
C PHE A 602 -12.44 23.52 -0.79
N GLU A 603 -12.44 24.16 0.37
CA GLU A 603 -13.63 24.67 1.04
C GLU A 603 -14.19 25.99 0.48
N GLY A 604 -13.48 26.64 -0.44
CA GLY A 604 -13.55 28.09 -0.66
C GLY A 604 -12.44 28.82 0.11
N LEU A 605 -12.30 30.14 -0.08
CA LEU A 605 -11.12 30.94 0.34
C LEU A 605 -9.78 30.44 -0.28
N GLU A 606 -8.78 31.27 -0.61
CA GLU A 606 -8.65 32.73 -0.56
C GLU A 606 -8.47 33.32 -1.97
N ASP A 607 -8.75 34.62 -2.13
CA ASP A 607 -8.35 35.36 -3.34
C ASP A 607 -6.85 35.68 -3.30
N SER A 608 -6.05 34.76 -3.83
CA SER A 608 -4.59 34.83 -3.88
C SER A 608 -4.10 35.01 -5.32
N SER A 609 -3.17 35.95 -5.52
CA SER A 609 -2.38 36.11 -6.75
C SER A 609 -1.54 34.88 -7.10
N HIS A 610 -1.31 34.00 -6.11
CA HIS A 610 -0.42 32.84 -6.19
C HIS A 610 -1.15 31.50 -6.46
N ALA A 611 -2.47 31.46 -6.59
CA ALA A 611 -3.23 30.20 -6.62
C ALA A 611 -3.99 29.92 -7.93
N VAL A 612 -3.89 28.65 -8.39
CA VAL A 612 -4.70 28.07 -9.47
C VAL A 612 -5.43 26.84 -8.94
N TYR A 613 -6.74 26.93 -8.80
CA TYR A 613 -7.61 25.89 -8.24
C TYR A 613 -8.27 25.07 -9.35
N LEU A 614 -8.03 23.76 -9.35
CA LEU A 614 -8.54 22.85 -10.40
C LEU A 614 -9.60 21.86 -9.92
N GLY A 615 -9.69 21.60 -8.61
CA GLY A 615 -10.74 20.76 -8.03
C GLY A 615 -12.06 21.49 -7.76
N SER A 616 -13.00 20.77 -7.17
CA SER A 616 -14.38 21.22 -6.95
C SER A 616 -14.61 21.88 -5.58
N LEU A 617 -15.62 22.76 -5.52
CA LEU A 617 -16.11 23.41 -4.31
C LEU A 617 -17.29 22.61 -3.72
N PRO A 618 -17.43 22.53 -2.38
CA PRO A 618 -18.52 21.83 -1.70
C PRO A 618 -19.91 22.23 -2.19
N GLY A 619 -20.13 23.50 -2.53
CA GLY A 619 -21.41 23.96 -3.06
C GLY A 619 -21.80 23.35 -4.41
N GLN A 620 -20.82 23.12 -5.30
CA GLN A 620 -21.04 22.47 -6.60
C GLN A 620 -21.39 20.97 -6.40
N GLN A 621 -20.74 20.31 -5.43
CA GLN A 621 -21.00 18.91 -5.07
C GLN A 621 -22.36 18.77 -4.37
N ALA A 622 -22.67 19.64 -3.41
CA ALA A 622 -23.87 19.62 -2.59
C ALA A 622 -25.16 19.85 -3.39
N GLU A 623 -25.24 20.92 -4.20
CA GLU A 623 -26.43 21.16 -5.03
C GLU A 623 -26.72 19.96 -5.94
N ARG A 624 -25.67 19.38 -6.53
CA ARG A 624 -25.81 18.25 -7.44
C ARG A 624 -26.24 16.96 -6.73
N ALA A 625 -25.69 16.70 -5.55
CA ALA A 625 -26.05 15.57 -4.71
C ALA A 625 -27.51 15.65 -4.24
N PHE A 626 -27.95 16.80 -3.71
CA PHE A 626 -29.33 16.98 -3.23
C PHE A 626 -30.35 17.01 -4.36
N GLU A 627 -30.01 17.59 -5.53
CA GLU A 627 -30.83 17.45 -6.73
C GLU A 627 -31.09 15.99 -7.08
N TYR A 628 -30.05 15.16 -7.10
CA TYR A 628 -30.16 13.75 -7.45
C TYR A 628 -30.87 12.93 -6.36
N ALA A 629 -30.50 13.12 -5.09
CA ALA A 629 -31.10 12.40 -3.96
C ALA A 629 -32.60 12.63 -3.87
N ARG A 630 -33.07 13.87 -4.03
CA ARG A 630 -34.51 14.22 -4.10
C ARG A 630 -35.21 13.56 -5.29
N LYS A 631 -34.61 13.63 -6.48
CA LYS A 631 -35.23 13.17 -7.74
C LYS A 631 -35.27 11.65 -7.86
N GLU A 632 -34.25 10.94 -7.39
CA GLU A 632 -34.04 9.52 -7.71
C GLU A 632 -34.00 8.57 -6.50
N LEU A 633 -33.66 9.04 -5.29
CA LEU A 633 -33.42 8.17 -4.13
C LEU A 633 -34.50 8.27 -3.05
N LEU A 634 -34.80 9.48 -2.60
CA LEU A 634 -35.57 9.75 -1.38
C LEU A 634 -36.97 10.29 -1.68
N ARG A 635 -37.61 9.70 -2.70
CA ARG A 635 -38.97 10.06 -3.14
C ARG A 635 -40.00 9.75 -2.06
N GLY A 636 -40.84 10.74 -1.74
CA GLY A 636 -41.97 10.60 -0.82
C GLY A 636 -42.22 11.87 0.00
N PRO A 637 -43.37 11.97 0.69
CA PRO A 637 -43.70 13.14 1.50
C PRO A 637 -42.76 13.33 2.70
N GLY A 638 -42.73 14.56 3.24
CA GLY A 638 -41.96 14.95 4.42
C GLY A 638 -40.48 15.22 4.13
N LYS A 639 -39.87 16.13 4.91
CA LYS A 639 -38.43 16.42 4.83
C LYS A 639 -37.60 15.18 5.13
N LYS A 640 -36.42 15.10 4.52
CA LYS A 640 -35.47 13.99 4.68
C LYS A 640 -34.28 14.42 5.53
N LYS A 641 -33.91 13.60 6.49
CA LYS A 641 -32.86 13.88 7.47
C LYS A 641 -31.48 13.62 6.90
N ILE A 642 -30.67 14.67 6.84
CA ILE A 642 -29.25 14.61 6.48
C ILE A 642 -28.42 14.51 7.76
N PHE A 643 -27.41 13.65 7.77
CA PHE A 643 -26.33 13.69 8.75
C PHE A 643 -24.99 13.93 8.04
N ILE A 644 -24.13 14.78 8.61
CA ILE A 644 -22.85 15.16 8.00
C ILE A 644 -21.69 14.57 8.82
N VAL A 645 -20.70 13.97 8.18
CA VAL A 645 -19.52 13.40 8.85
C VAL A 645 -18.21 13.83 8.21
N GLY A 646 -17.13 13.93 8.97
CA GLY A 646 -15.80 14.19 8.42
C GLY A 646 -14.66 14.25 9.43
N GLY A 647 -13.44 14.52 8.93
CA GLY A 647 -12.27 14.75 9.77
C GLY A 647 -12.29 16.12 10.44
N ASP A 648 -11.79 16.24 11.67
CA ASP A 648 -11.77 17.51 12.41
C ASP A 648 -10.59 18.41 11.98
N TYR A 649 -10.71 18.97 10.78
CA TYR A 649 -9.82 19.97 10.21
C TYR A 649 -10.61 20.96 9.34
N VAL A 650 -9.93 21.94 8.74
CA VAL A 650 -10.59 23.05 8.03
C VAL A 650 -11.56 22.62 6.94
N TYR A 651 -11.21 21.67 6.06
CA TYR A 651 -12.06 21.35 4.90
C TYR A 651 -13.43 20.74 5.30
N PRO A 652 -13.53 19.70 6.15
CA PRO A 652 -14.83 19.10 6.45
C PRO A 652 -15.72 20.01 7.31
N ARG A 653 -15.15 20.76 8.26
CA ARG A 653 -15.89 21.76 9.04
C ARG A 653 -16.48 22.85 8.16
N ALA A 654 -15.66 23.44 7.30
CA ALA A 654 -16.08 24.47 6.36
C ALA A 654 -17.13 23.93 5.37
N SER A 655 -16.89 22.74 4.80
CA SER A 655 -17.81 22.09 3.86
C SER A 655 -19.17 21.75 4.51
N ALA A 656 -19.18 21.33 5.78
CA ALA A 656 -20.41 21.06 6.53
C ALA A 656 -21.30 22.30 6.66
N GLU A 657 -20.73 23.48 6.93
CA GLU A 657 -21.52 24.72 6.99
C GLU A 657 -22.01 25.17 5.61
N VAL A 658 -21.21 25.01 4.55
CA VAL A 658 -21.67 25.26 3.16
C VAL A 658 -22.83 24.33 2.80
N ILE A 659 -22.79 23.07 3.24
CA ILE A 659 -23.88 22.11 3.10
C ILE A 659 -25.11 22.55 3.91
N ARG A 660 -24.93 22.92 5.19
CA ARG A 660 -26.02 23.38 6.08
C ARG A 660 -26.75 24.58 5.47
N MET A 661 -26.00 25.59 5.04
CA MET A 661 -26.52 26.77 4.33
C MET A 661 -27.31 26.37 3.08
N ILE A 662 -26.78 25.48 2.23
CA ILE A 662 -27.46 25.04 1.00
C ILE A 662 -28.75 24.27 1.30
N VAL A 663 -28.77 23.42 2.33
CA VAL A 663 -30.00 22.75 2.79
C VAL A 663 -31.02 23.79 3.25
N GLU A 664 -30.63 24.71 4.13
CA GLU A 664 -31.52 25.69 4.75
C GLU A 664 -32.01 26.81 3.80
N THR A 665 -31.28 27.15 2.73
CA THR A 665 -31.67 28.24 1.81
C THR A 665 -32.03 27.81 0.39
N ARG A 666 -31.69 26.58 -0.03
CA ARG A 666 -31.89 26.10 -1.42
C ARG A 666 -32.69 24.80 -1.52
N PHE A 667 -32.76 24.00 -0.45
CA PHE A 667 -33.52 22.73 -0.41
C PHE A 667 -34.38 22.57 0.85
N ALA A 668 -34.79 23.69 1.46
CA ALA A 668 -35.41 23.71 2.79
C ALA A 668 -36.72 22.93 2.88
N ASP A 669 -37.46 22.79 1.78
CA ASP A 669 -38.72 22.03 1.73
C ASP A 669 -38.51 20.51 1.64
N ASP A 670 -37.32 20.08 1.22
CA ASP A 670 -36.99 18.69 0.91
C ASP A 670 -36.15 18.01 2.01
N PHE A 671 -35.27 18.76 2.67
CA PHE A 671 -34.28 18.24 3.61
C PHE A 671 -34.18 19.05 4.91
N GLU A 672 -33.67 18.41 5.95
CA GLU A 672 -33.23 19.03 7.21
C GLU A 672 -31.90 18.41 7.68
N VAL A 673 -30.99 19.21 8.24
CA VAL A 673 -29.76 18.67 8.86
C VAL A 673 -30.09 18.20 10.28
N ALA A 674 -30.15 16.88 10.46
CA ALA A 674 -30.52 16.25 11.73
C ALA A 674 -29.36 16.11 12.72
N GLY A 675 -28.12 16.33 12.27
CA GLY A 675 -26.92 16.32 13.09
C GLY A 675 -25.63 16.19 12.29
N GLU A 676 -24.51 16.20 13.00
CA GLU A 676 -23.18 16.01 12.45
C GLU A 676 -22.23 15.40 13.49
N ALA A 677 -21.15 14.78 13.03
CA ALA A 677 -20.08 14.32 13.90
C ALA A 677 -18.73 14.32 13.18
N PHE A 678 -17.68 14.75 13.90
CA PHE A 678 -16.32 14.80 13.39
C PHE A 678 -15.40 13.90 14.23
N ALA A 679 -14.36 13.35 13.61
CA ALA A 679 -13.30 12.60 14.30
C ALA A 679 -11.92 13.23 14.04
N PRO A 680 -11.00 13.26 15.01
CA PRO A 680 -9.66 13.83 14.80
C PRO A 680 -8.94 13.11 13.66
N LEU A 681 -8.43 13.85 12.68
CA LEU A 681 -7.78 13.31 11.46
C LEU A 681 -6.61 12.35 11.79
N LYS A 682 -5.95 12.58 12.92
CA LYS A 682 -4.83 11.75 13.39
C LYS A 682 -5.25 10.46 14.10
N LEU A 683 -6.54 10.20 14.36
CA LEU A 683 -7.04 9.03 15.08
C LEU A 683 -8.27 8.37 14.42
N PRO A 684 -8.11 7.54 13.37
CA PRO A 684 -9.23 6.89 12.68
C PRO A 684 -10.12 6.01 13.58
N SER A 685 -9.53 5.37 14.60
CA SER A 685 -10.25 4.59 15.62
C SER A 685 -11.23 5.41 16.48
N LYS A 686 -11.18 6.74 16.42
CA LYS A 686 -12.19 7.61 17.04
C LYS A 686 -13.51 7.66 16.26
N VAL A 687 -13.53 7.31 14.97
CA VAL A 687 -14.76 7.26 14.17
C VAL A 687 -15.81 6.34 14.83
N ASP A 688 -15.38 5.18 15.34
CA ASP A 688 -16.26 4.19 15.98
C ASP A 688 -16.94 4.71 17.26
N SER A 689 -16.25 5.56 18.00
CA SER A 689 -16.66 6.04 19.33
C SER A 689 -17.29 7.43 19.33
N MET A 690 -17.07 8.23 18.27
CA MET A 690 -17.55 9.61 18.17
C MET A 690 -18.58 9.83 17.06
N VAL A 691 -18.47 9.10 15.94
CA VAL A 691 -19.24 9.40 14.72
C VAL A 691 -20.38 8.41 14.53
N LEU A 692 -20.10 7.11 14.59
CA LEU A 692 -21.13 6.07 14.40
C LEU A 692 -22.28 6.14 15.43
N PRO A 693 -22.04 6.37 16.74
CA PRO A 693 -23.12 6.42 17.73
C PRO A 693 -24.13 7.56 17.49
N GLU A 694 -23.64 8.72 17.04
CA GLU A 694 -24.48 9.88 16.76
C GLU A 694 -25.32 9.69 15.48
N ILE A 695 -24.83 8.98 14.46
CA ILE A 695 -25.63 8.58 13.29
C ILE A 695 -26.78 7.65 13.72
N ILE A 696 -26.48 6.63 14.53
CA ILE A 696 -27.47 5.63 15.01
C ILE A 696 -28.57 6.31 15.85
N LYS A 697 -28.20 7.33 16.63
CA LYS A 697 -29.07 8.18 17.42
C LYS A 697 -29.93 9.11 16.55
N ALA A 698 -29.35 9.76 15.54
CA ALA A 698 -30.05 10.70 14.65
C ALA A 698 -31.01 10.03 13.66
N LYS A 699 -30.69 8.81 13.21
CA LYS A 699 -31.45 8.02 12.22
C LYS A 699 -31.74 8.78 10.91
N PRO A 700 -30.69 9.17 10.15
CA PRO A 700 -30.85 9.93 8.92
C PRO A 700 -31.44 9.12 7.76
N ASP A 701 -32.05 9.83 6.82
CA ASP A 701 -32.43 9.34 5.48
C ASP A 701 -31.27 9.45 4.47
N LEU A 702 -30.27 10.31 4.74
CA LEU A 702 -29.11 10.58 3.88
C LEU A 702 -27.87 10.89 4.73
N ILE A 703 -26.70 10.37 4.35
CA ILE A 703 -25.42 10.74 4.97
C ILE A 703 -24.52 11.43 3.93
N ILE A 704 -23.90 12.55 4.29
CA ILE A 704 -22.82 13.18 3.51
C ILE A 704 -21.49 12.91 4.20
N SER A 705 -20.56 12.26 3.49
CA SER A 705 -19.21 11.96 3.96
C SER A 705 -18.19 12.95 3.39
N LEU A 706 -17.51 13.62 4.31
CA LEU A 706 -16.42 14.57 4.11
C LEU A 706 -15.11 14.02 4.72
N PHE A 707 -15.00 12.71 4.91
CA PHE A 707 -13.73 12.07 5.24
C PHE A 707 -12.81 12.09 4.00
N GLY A 708 -11.57 12.53 4.19
CA GLY A 708 -10.50 12.44 3.19
C GLY A 708 -9.33 11.64 3.77
N GLY A 709 -8.59 10.95 2.91
CA GLY A 709 -7.62 9.95 3.34
C GLY A 709 -8.24 8.56 3.44
N LEU A 710 -7.42 7.55 3.17
CA LEU A 710 -7.84 6.16 3.12
C LEU A 710 -8.32 5.66 4.49
N ASP A 711 -7.50 5.84 5.52
CA ASP A 711 -7.72 5.36 6.88
C ASP A 711 -9.03 5.86 7.50
N MET A 712 -9.39 7.12 7.25
CA MET A 712 -10.64 7.71 7.74
C MET A 712 -11.87 7.17 6.99
N ASN A 713 -11.80 7.04 5.66
CA ASN A 713 -12.92 6.57 4.85
C ASN A 713 -13.17 5.06 5.00
N ASP A 714 -12.12 4.24 4.94
CA ASP A 714 -12.18 2.79 5.12
C ASP A 714 -12.83 2.48 6.47
N ARG A 715 -12.32 3.09 7.56
CA ARG A 715 -12.88 2.89 8.90
C ARG A 715 -14.33 3.36 9.04
N PHE A 716 -14.70 4.49 8.42
CA PHE A 716 -16.08 4.97 8.42
C PHE A 716 -17.03 4.01 7.70
N ILE A 717 -16.67 3.55 6.50
CA ILE A 717 -17.48 2.63 5.70
C ILE A 717 -17.61 1.28 6.41
N THR A 718 -16.50 0.66 6.84
CA THR A 718 -16.50 -0.56 7.68
C THR A 718 -17.44 -0.42 8.87
N GLY A 719 -17.29 0.66 9.63
CA GLY A 719 -18.02 0.88 10.88
C GLY A 719 -19.52 1.03 10.67
N ILE A 720 -19.95 1.89 9.73
CA ILE A 720 -21.38 2.12 9.48
C ILE A 720 -22.06 0.89 8.86
N ARG A 721 -21.32 0.07 8.11
CA ARG A 721 -21.79 -1.21 7.52
C ARG A 721 -21.95 -2.32 8.56
N HIS A 722 -21.10 -2.32 9.59
CA HIS A 722 -21.19 -3.26 10.73
C HIS A 722 -22.30 -2.92 11.73
N LEU A 723 -22.63 -1.64 11.92
CA LEU A 723 -23.66 -1.20 12.88
C LEU A 723 -25.03 -0.89 12.25
N GLY A 724 -25.10 -0.70 10.93
CA GLY A 724 -26.33 -0.31 10.22
C GLY A 724 -27.34 -1.44 9.96
N PRO A 725 -28.62 -1.12 9.71
CA PRO A 725 -29.63 -2.13 9.36
C PRO A 725 -29.36 -2.76 7.99
N LYS A 726 -28.87 -4.00 7.96
CA LYS A 726 -28.46 -4.70 6.72
C LYS A 726 -29.55 -4.86 5.65
N ALA A 727 -30.83 -4.74 6.02
CA ALA A 727 -31.96 -4.93 5.11
C ALA A 727 -32.32 -3.70 4.25
N ASN A 728 -31.95 -2.48 4.69
CA ASN A 728 -32.16 -1.25 3.92
C ASN A 728 -31.15 -0.18 4.38
N PRO A 729 -29.93 -0.13 3.80
CA PRO A 729 -28.90 0.79 4.23
C PRO A 729 -29.21 2.24 3.83
N VAL A 730 -28.87 3.18 4.70
CA VAL A 730 -28.95 4.63 4.42
C VAL A 730 -28.00 4.97 3.25
N PRO A 731 -28.44 5.73 2.23
CA PRO A 731 -27.55 6.18 1.16
C PRO A 731 -26.48 7.15 1.69
N ILE A 732 -25.24 6.96 1.23
CA ILE A 732 -24.08 7.78 1.56
C ILE A 732 -23.63 8.49 0.28
N PHE A 733 -23.38 9.81 0.36
CA PHE A 733 -22.67 10.58 -0.66
C PHE A 733 -21.30 11.00 -0.12
N SER A 734 -20.24 10.48 -0.73
CA SER A 734 -18.87 10.86 -0.39
C SER A 734 -18.37 11.95 -1.34
N PHE A 735 -17.86 13.06 -0.79
CA PHE A 735 -17.34 14.20 -1.58
C PHE A 735 -15.82 14.18 -1.71
N SER A 736 -15.12 13.46 -0.83
CA SER A 736 -13.66 13.39 -0.80
C SER A 736 -13.07 12.02 -1.12
N LEU A 737 -13.89 10.96 -1.11
CA LEU A 737 -13.49 9.60 -1.52
C LEU A 737 -13.09 9.58 -3.01
N THR A 738 -11.92 9.04 -3.33
CA THR A 738 -11.44 8.89 -4.72
C THR A 738 -11.56 7.46 -5.24
N GLU A 739 -11.56 7.27 -6.58
CA GLU A 739 -11.40 5.92 -7.19
C GLU A 739 -10.13 5.21 -6.73
N THR A 740 -9.06 5.96 -6.45
CA THR A 740 -7.79 5.41 -5.99
C THR A 740 -7.87 4.94 -4.54
N GLU A 741 -8.58 5.66 -3.67
CA GLU A 741 -8.93 5.18 -2.32
C GLU A 741 -9.98 4.07 -2.36
N LEU A 742 -10.87 4.02 -3.34
CA LEU A 742 -11.87 2.96 -3.50
C LEU A 742 -11.23 1.64 -3.95
N GLN A 743 -10.32 1.67 -4.93
CA GLN A 743 -9.47 0.52 -5.28
C GLN A 743 -8.42 0.22 -4.20
N ASN A 744 -8.23 1.15 -3.27
CA ASN A 744 -7.58 0.91 -2.00
C ASN A 744 -8.58 0.85 -0.82
N MET A 745 -9.82 0.34 -0.99
CA MET A 745 -10.73 -0.03 0.12
C MET A 745 -11.11 -1.51 0.18
N ASN A 746 -11.72 -1.90 1.29
CA ASN A 746 -12.34 -3.21 1.53
C ASN A 746 -13.36 -3.62 0.42
N ASP A 747 -13.60 -4.92 0.20
CA ASP A 747 -14.61 -5.51 -0.71
C ASP A 747 -15.85 -6.03 0.02
N HIS A 748 -15.68 -6.59 1.23
CA HIS A 748 -16.79 -7.05 2.06
C HIS A 748 -17.46 -5.89 2.82
N ASP A 749 -16.72 -4.81 3.09
CA ASP A 749 -17.30 -3.58 3.65
C ASP A 749 -17.92 -2.65 2.60
N ILE A 750 -17.41 -2.62 1.36
CA ILE A 750 -18.02 -1.83 0.29
C ILE A 750 -19.23 -2.58 -0.28
N LEU A 751 -20.43 -2.11 0.07
CA LEU A 751 -21.67 -2.59 -0.54
C LEU A 751 -22.07 -1.74 -1.78
N PRO A 752 -22.40 -2.38 -2.91
CA PRO A 752 -22.94 -1.71 -4.10
C PRO A 752 -24.18 -0.85 -3.78
N GLY A 753 -24.09 0.47 -3.94
CA GLY A 753 -25.17 1.38 -3.53
C GLY A 753 -24.75 2.71 -2.92
N GLU A 754 -23.47 2.91 -2.61
CA GLU A 754 -22.94 4.22 -2.20
C GLU A 754 -22.71 5.14 -3.40
N TYR A 755 -22.68 6.46 -3.17
CA TYR A 755 -22.61 7.49 -4.19
C TYR A 755 -21.43 8.44 -4.00
N LEU A 756 -20.93 9.00 -5.10
CA LEU A 756 -19.87 10.02 -5.11
C LEU A 756 -20.33 11.21 -5.95
N ALA A 757 -19.92 12.42 -5.56
CA ALA A 757 -20.14 13.65 -6.33
C ALA A 757 -18.79 14.24 -6.78
N GLY A 758 -18.49 14.15 -8.08
CA GLY A 758 -17.20 14.58 -8.64
C GLY A 758 -17.32 15.16 -10.06
N SER A 759 -16.31 15.91 -10.50
CA SER A 759 -16.18 16.42 -11.87
C SER A 759 -15.57 15.40 -12.84
N TYR A 760 -14.88 14.37 -12.34
CA TYR A 760 -14.30 13.30 -13.15
C TYR A 760 -14.45 11.92 -12.48
N PHE A 761 -14.65 10.90 -13.31
CA PHE A 761 -14.60 9.49 -12.96
C PHE A 761 -13.89 8.75 -14.10
N GLY A 762 -13.12 7.69 -13.82
CA GLY A 762 -12.48 6.87 -14.85
C GLY A 762 -13.50 6.23 -15.81
N SER A 763 -14.74 6.04 -15.34
CA SER A 763 -15.88 5.56 -16.14
C SER A 763 -16.56 6.64 -17.01
N ILE A 764 -16.07 7.88 -17.04
CA ILE A 764 -16.63 8.96 -17.87
C ILE A 764 -16.40 8.68 -19.36
N VAL A 765 -17.30 9.22 -20.19
CA VAL A 765 -17.35 9.22 -21.67
C VAL A 765 -16.19 8.51 -22.39
N ASN A 766 -16.55 7.59 -23.27
CA ASN A 766 -15.63 6.80 -24.12
C ASN A 766 -14.96 7.64 -25.24
N SER A 767 -14.44 8.82 -24.90
CA SER A 767 -13.68 9.71 -25.78
C SER A 767 -12.26 9.16 -25.98
N LYS A 768 -11.61 9.52 -27.10
CA LYS A 768 -10.21 9.14 -27.29
C LYS A 768 -9.32 9.72 -26.19
N LYS A 769 -9.55 10.96 -25.74
CA LYS A 769 -8.76 11.59 -24.69
C LYS A 769 -8.85 10.88 -23.34
N ASN A 770 -10.05 10.43 -22.93
CA ASN A 770 -10.15 9.65 -21.70
C ASN A 770 -9.48 8.28 -21.85
N LEU A 771 -9.66 7.61 -22.99
CA LEU A 771 -9.01 6.33 -23.27
C LEU A 771 -7.48 6.44 -23.32
N ASP A 772 -6.94 7.46 -23.98
CA ASP A 772 -5.50 7.76 -24.03
C ASP A 772 -4.94 8.03 -22.61
N LEU A 773 -5.67 8.77 -21.75
CA LEU A 773 -5.29 9.05 -20.36
C LEU A 773 -5.34 7.78 -19.47
N LEU A 774 -6.41 7.01 -19.57
CA LEU A 774 -6.57 5.73 -18.86
C LEU A 774 -5.53 4.71 -19.30
N GLU A 775 -5.27 4.58 -20.61
CA GLU A 775 -4.20 3.73 -21.13
C GLU A 775 -2.83 4.21 -20.64
N MET A 776 -2.58 5.53 -20.61
CA MET A 776 -1.33 6.09 -20.09
C MET A 776 -1.08 5.71 -18.62
N PHE A 777 -2.11 5.67 -17.76
CA PHE A 777 -1.93 5.25 -16.35
C PHE A 777 -2.06 3.74 -16.13
N ARG A 778 -2.67 3.00 -17.07
CA ARG A 778 -2.64 1.53 -17.13
C ARG A 778 -1.31 0.98 -17.68
N ALA A 779 -0.61 1.73 -18.51
CA ALA A 779 0.63 1.30 -19.17
C ALA A 779 1.84 1.42 -18.24
N GLY A 780 2.22 0.30 -17.62
CA GLY A 780 3.47 0.11 -16.88
C GLY A 780 3.48 -1.20 -16.11
N ASN A 781 4.49 -1.39 -15.24
CA ASN A 781 4.53 -2.51 -14.28
C ASN A 781 3.49 -2.36 -13.14
N ALA A 782 2.68 -1.30 -13.19
CA ALA A 782 1.65 -0.94 -12.23
C ALA A 782 0.55 -0.07 -12.91
N PRO A 783 -0.44 -0.68 -13.62
CA PRO A 783 -1.73 -0.08 -13.97
C PRO A 783 -2.56 0.52 -12.82
N MET A 784 -2.45 1.84 -12.63
CA MET A 784 -3.28 2.59 -11.69
C MET A 784 -4.65 2.97 -12.28
N VAL A 785 -5.68 3.09 -11.42
CA VAL A 785 -6.90 3.85 -11.73
C VAL A 785 -6.64 5.36 -11.68
N VAL A 786 -7.37 6.13 -12.48
CA VAL A 786 -7.27 7.60 -12.55
C VAL A 786 -8.41 8.21 -11.75
N SER A 787 -8.10 8.88 -10.65
CA SER A 787 -9.07 9.67 -9.88
C SER A 787 -9.12 11.13 -10.35
N GLU A 788 -10.18 11.86 -9.97
CA GLU A 788 -10.31 13.29 -10.30
C GLU A 788 -9.07 14.12 -9.96
N PRO A 789 -8.44 14.02 -8.77
CA PRO A 789 -7.21 14.76 -8.48
C PRO A 789 -6.02 14.39 -9.39
N MET A 790 -5.97 13.17 -9.94
CA MET A 790 -4.96 12.78 -10.93
C MET A 790 -5.23 13.42 -12.30
N GLU A 791 -6.50 13.48 -12.74
CA GLU A 791 -6.91 14.17 -13.98
C GLU A 791 -6.61 15.67 -13.89
N LYS A 792 -7.00 16.32 -12.79
CA LYS A 792 -6.68 17.74 -12.52
C LYS A 792 -5.18 17.99 -12.45
N ALA A 793 -4.42 17.15 -11.75
CA ALA A 793 -2.96 17.33 -11.65
C ALA A 793 -2.25 17.16 -13.01
N PHE A 794 -2.66 16.17 -13.81
CA PHE A 794 -2.09 15.94 -15.14
C PHE A 794 -2.39 17.10 -16.10
N HIS A 795 -3.67 17.47 -16.25
CA HIS A 795 -4.08 18.54 -17.15
C HIS A 795 -3.67 19.94 -16.66
N GLY A 796 -3.49 20.13 -15.34
CA GLY A 796 -2.92 21.34 -14.76
C GLY A 796 -1.47 21.59 -15.20
N VAL A 797 -0.64 20.55 -15.21
CA VAL A 797 0.73 20.63 -15.76
C VAL A 797 0.71 20.90 -17.26
N GLU A 798 -0.16 20.24 -18.03
CA GLU A 798 -0.30 20.53 -19.47
C GLU A 798 -0.70 21.98 -19.74
N LEU A 799 -1.62 22.54 -18.95
CA LEU A 799 -2.10 23.90 -19.07
C LEU A 799 -1.00 24.91 -18.73
N TRP A 800 -0.25 24.67 -17.65
CA TRP A 800 0.95 25.44 -17.30
C TRP A 800 2.02 25.37 -18.40
N HIS A 801 2.32 24.19 -18.93
CA HIS A 801 3.34 24.01 -19.97
C HIS A 801 2.97 24.82 -21.22
N LYS A 802 1.69 24.76 -21.66
CA LYS A 802 1.17 25.52 -22.80
C LYS A 802 1.21 27.03 -22.55
N ALA A 803 0.84 27.50 -21.35
CA ALA A 803 0.92 28.91 -20.99
C ALA A 803 2.37 29.41 -20.94
N ARG A 804 3.26 28.70 -20.25
CA ARG A 804 4.66 29.08 -20.03
C ARG A 804 5.49 29.09 -21.32
N ALA A 805 5.17 28.24 -22.28
CA ALA A 805 5.83 28.18 -23.59
C ALA A 805 5.59 29.43 -24.46
N GLY A 806 4.49 30.16 -24.24
CA GLY A 806 4.18 31.41 -24.94
C GLY A 806 4.81 32.67 -24.34
N LEU A 807 5.62 32.54 -23.29
CA LEU A 807 6.11 33.66 -22.47
C LEU A 807 7.64 33.78 -22.49
N GLY A 808 8.15 34.99 -22.17
CA GLY A 808 9.57 35.29 -22.15
C GLY A 808 10.38 34.62 -21.04
N ASP A 809 11.65 34.99 -20.90
CA ASP A 809 12.59 34.30 -19.99
C ASP A 809 12.31 34.51 -18.49
N ASN A 810 11.55 35.55 -18.12
CA ASN A 810 11.11 35.81 -16.74
C ASN A 810 9.69 36.44 -16.75
N PRO A 811 8.61 35.66 -16.89
CA PRO A 811 7.26 36.20 -16.89
C PRO A 811 6.82 36.67 -15.50
N THR A 812 6.02 37.72 -15.46
CA THR A 812 5.29 38.13 -14.25
C THR A 812 4.13 37.16 -13.92
N PRO A 813 3.65 37.16 -12.67
CA PRO A 813 2.44 36.41 -12.29
C PRO A 813 1.19 36.85 -13.06
N GLU A 814 1.14 38.11 -13.50
CA GLU A 814 0.01 38.63 -14.29
C GLU A 814 0.05 38.12 -15.74
N GLU A 815 1.21 38.13 -16.40
CA GLU A 815 1.37 37.50 -17.73
C GLU A 815 1.06 36.00 -17.68
N MET A 816 1.52 35.30 -16.64
CA MET A 816 1.22 33.88 -16.42
C MET A 816 -0.29 33.65 -16.24
N ARG A 817 -0.97 34.39 -15.34
CA ARG A 817 -2.42 34.28 -15.14
C ARG A 817 -3.22 34.76 -16.36
N GLY A 818 -2.66 35.64 -17.19
CA GLY A 818 -3.21 36.04 -18.49
C GLY A 818 -3.18 34.88 -19.48
N ALA A 819 -2.01 34.29 -19.71
CA ALA A 819 -1.83 33.14 -20.59
C ALA A 819 -2.66 31.91 -20.15
N LEU A 820 -2.76 31.66 -18.84
CA LEU A 820 -3.57 30.57 -18.28
C LEU A 820 -5.08 30.76 -18.51
N ARG A 821 -5.59 32.01 -18.44
CA ARG A 821 -7.01 32.30 -18.75
C ARG A 821 -7.33 32.22 -20.23
N ALA A 822 -6.38 32.55 -21.11
CA ALA A 822 -6.56 32.52 -22.55
C ALA A 822 -6.66 31.08 -23.13
N LEU A 823 -6.16 30.08 -22.39
CA LEU A 823 -6.12 28.69 -22.84
C LEU A 823 -7.33 27.88 -22.34
N PRO A 824 -7.92 27.00 -23.18
CA PRO A 824 -8.86 26.00 -22.69
C PRO A 824 -8.15 25.01 -21.77
N ILE A 825 -8.79 24.68 -20.65
CA ILE A 825 -8.37 23.62 -19.74
C ILE A 825 -8.38 22.30 -20.54
N PRO A 826 -7.25 21.56 -20.61
CA PRO A 826 -7.25 20.24 -21.21
C PRO A 826 -8.23 19.35 -20.45
N SER A 827 -9.17 18.72 -21.16
CA SER A 827 -10.23 17.93 -20.56
C SER A 827 -10.56 16.71 -21.41
N VAL A 828 -10.78 15.60 -20.73
CA VAL A 828 -11.23 14.32 -21.28
C VAL A 828 -12.60 14.38 -21.99
N THR A 829 -13.41 15.41 -21.73
CA THR A 829 -14.76 15.58 -22.29
C THR A 829 -14.88 16.60 -23.43
N ASP A 830 -13.76 17.19 -23.88
CA ASP A 830 -13.70 18.14 -25.02
C ASP A 830 -14.57 19.42 -24.88
N LEU A 831 -14.99 19.77 -23.65
CA LEU A 831 -15.96 20.83 -23.38
C LEU A 831 -15.45 22.28 -23.55
N GLY A 832 -14.17 22.49 -23.85
CA GLY A 832 -13.60 23.84 -24.14
C GLY A 832 -13.57 24.83 -22.96
N ILE A 833 -13.83 24.37 -21.73
CA ILE A 833 -13.88 25.17 -20.51
C ILE A 833 -12.54 25.91 -20.29
N GLN A 834 -12.58 27.17 -19.86
CA GLN A 834 -11.40 27.98 -19.52
C GLN A 834 -11.34 28.24 -18.00
N LEU A 835 -10.15 28.60 -17.49
CA LEU A 835 -10.01 29.09 -16.12
C LEU A 835 -10.71 30.44 -15.97
N VAL A 836 -11.59 30.55 -14.97
CA VAL A 836 -12.29 31.80 -14.63
C VAL A 836 -11.67 32.47 -13.40
N SER A 837 -11.83 33.78 -13.32
CA SER A 837 -11.49 34.58 -12.15
C SER A 837 -12.76 35.35 -11.77
N PRO A 838 -13.55 34.87 -10.79
CA PRO A 838 -14.81 35.49 -10.42
C PRO A 838 -14.62 36.95 -9.97
N GLU A 839 -15.63 37.82 -10.14
CA GLU A 839 -15.58 39.18 -9.58
C GLU A 839 -15.41 39.20 -8.05
N SER A 840 -15.81 38.13 -7.38
CA SER A 840 -15.59 37.91 -5.95
C SER A 840 -14.15 37.47 -5.62
N ALA A 841 -13.36 36.96 -6.58
CA ALA A 841 -11.98 36.51 -6.42
C ALA A 841 -11.10 36.82 -7.68
N PRO A 842 -10.79 38.10 -7.95
CA PRO A 842 -10.07 38.56 -9.17
C PRO A 842 -8.55 38.27 -9.19
N ALA A 843 -7.93 37.86 -8.08
CA ALA A 843 -6.52 37.49 -8.05
C ALA A 843 -6.31 36.00 -8.41
N SER A 844 -7.17 35.11 -7.88
CA SER A 844 -7.08 33.66 -8.12
C SER A 844 -7.75 33.19 -9.42
N LEU A 845 -7.31 32.02 -9.89
CA LEU A 845 -7.91 31.30 -11.03
C LEU A 845 -8.59 30.02 -10.57
N TYR A 846 -9.77 29.74 -11.12
CA TYR A 846 -10.63 28.62 -10.76
C TYR A 846 -11.11 27.86 -11.99
N SER A 847 -11.15 26.53 -11.93
CA SER A 847 -11.86 25.71 -12.93
C SER A 847 -13.38 25.72 -12.65
N PRO A 848 -14.22 26.07 -13.64
CA PRO A 848 -15.62 25.66 -13.65
C PRO A 848 -15.71 24.12 -13.60
N GLN A 849 -16.81 23.59 -13.05
CA GLN A 849 -17.00 22.15 -12.87
C GLN A 849 -18.38 21.71 -13.35
N LYS A 850 -18.46 20.51 -13.95
CA LYS A 850 -19.72 19.80 -14.22
C LYS A 850 -19.77 18.59 -13.32
N ILE A 851 -20.57 18.65 -12.27
CA ILE A 851 -20.61 17.57 -11.28
C ILE A 851 -21.51 16.44 -11.76
N HIS A 852 -20.92 15.25 -11.75
CA HIS A 852 -21.55 13.98 -12.05
C HIS A 852 -21.76 13.22 -10.74
N ILE A 853 -22.82 12.40 -10.69
CA ILE A 853 -22.98 11.42 -9.61
C ILE A 853 -22.49 10.07 -10.11
N GLY A 854 -21.45 9.56 -9.45
CA GLY A 854 -21.02 8.17 -9.54
C GLY A 854 -21.78 7.33 -8.51
N ARG A 855 -22.03 6.06 -8.82
CA ARG A 855 -22.54 5.04 -7.90
C ARG A 855 -21.55 3.89 -7.84
N ILE A 856 -21.16 3.47 -6.64
CA ILE A 856 -20.32 2.29 -6.44
C ILE A 856 -21.13 1.04 -6.76
N ILE A 857 -20.57 0.17 -7.60
CA ILE A 857 -21.10 -1.14 -7.98
C ILE A 857 -20.12 -2.25 -7.58
N GLU A 858 -20.49 -3.51 -7.86
CA GLU A 858 -19.68 -4.69 -7.56
C GLU A 858 -18.25 -4.59 -8.14
N GLY A 859 -17.27 -5.17 -7.44
CA GLY A 859 -15.85 -5.07 -7.79
C GLY A 859 -15.26 -3.66 -7.62
N ARG A 860 -15.90 -2.81 -6.80
CA ARG A 860 -15.48 -1.43 -6.48
C ARG A 860 -15.35 -0.53 -7.72
N GLN A 861 -16.10 -0.83 -8.77
CA GLN A 861 -16.18 0.04 -9.94
C GLN A 861 -17.18 1.17 -9.67
N ILE A 862 -17.00 2.31 -10.32
CA ILE A 862 -17.99 3.39 -10.32
C ILE A 862 -18.77 3.33 -11.63
N SER A 863 -20.09 3.29 -11.51
CA SER A 863 -21.02 3.46 -12.63
C SER A 863 -21.61 4.87 -12.59
N LEU A 864 -21.71 5.53 -13.74
CA LEU A 864 -22.27 6.88 -13.80
C LEU A 864 -23.80 6.86 -13.65
N ALA A 865 -24.28 7.39 -12.53
CA ALA A 865 -25.70 7.50 -12.21
C ALA A 865 -26.37 8.71 -12.88
N THR A 866 -25.59 9.66 -13.43
CA THR A 866 -26.08 10.83 -14.18
C THR A 866 -25.56 10.88 -15.61
N ASN A 867 -26.42 11.27 -16.56
CA ASN A 867 -26.03 11.52 -17.94
C ASN A 867 -25.04 12.70 -18.05
N VAL A 868 -23.83 12.43 -18.57
CA VAL A 868 -22.73 13.41 -18.69
C VAL A 868 -23.10 14.59 -19.59
N ALA A 869 -23.71 14.33 -20.76
CA ALA A 869 -24.09 15.36 -21.73
C ALA A 869 -25.25 16.25 -21.26
N ARG A 870 -25.85 15.95 -20.09
CA ARG A 870 -26.88 16.76 -19.43
C ARG A 870 -26.48 17.18 -18.01
N ALA A 871 -25.19 17.13 -17.67
CA ALA A 871 -24.73 17.67 -16.40
C ALA A 871 -24.76 19.21 -16.44
N PRO A 872 -25.41 19.86 -15.47
CA PRO A 872 -25.33 21.32 -15.33
C PRO A 872 -23.89 21.73 -15.00
N GLU A 873 -23.53 22.92 -15.45
CA GLU A 873 -22.26 23.57 -15.12
C GLU A 873 -22.52 24.54 -13.97
N TYR A 874 -21.87 24.29 -12.83
CA TYR A 874 -22.01 25.16 -11.66
C TYR A 874 -20.80 26.12 -11.63
N PRO A 875 -21.00 27.44 -11.75
CA PRO A 875 -19.90 28.40 -11.68
C PRO A 875 -19.24 28.33 -10.28
N PRO A 876 -17.92 28.52 -10.17
CA PRO A 876 -17.24 28.48 -8.88
C PRO A 876 -17.64 29.71 -8.04
N ASP A 877 -18.15 29.45 -6.84
CA ASP A 877 -18.51 30.45 -5.83
C ASP A 877 -17.54 30.32 -4.63
N PRO A 878 -16.34 30.93 -4.68
CA PRO A 878 -15.31 30.77 -3.65
C PRO A 878 -15.66 31.42 -2.30
N TYR A 879 -16.78 32.15 -2.24
CA TYR A 879 -17.30 32.84 -1.07
C TYR A 879 -18.79 32.48 -0.87
N PRO A 880 -19.08 31.32 -0.26
CA PRO A 880 -20.43 30.78 -0.13
C PRO A 880 -21.37 31.72 0.63
N GLY A 881 -22.49 32.06 -0.01
CA GLY A 881 -23.57 32.87 0.56
C GLY A 881 -24.95 32.29 0.25
N PRO A 882 -26.00 32.70 1.00
CA PRO A 882 -27.32 32.07 0.94
C PRO A 882 -27.93 32.10 -0.47
N THR A 883 -27.95 33.28 -1.08
CA THR A 883 -28.33 33.53 -2.48
C THR A 883 -27.30 32.89 -3.43
N PRO A 884 -27.69 32.07 -4.42
CA PRO A 884 -26.78 31.54 -5.44
C PRO A 884 -26.07 32.67 -6.21
N LEU A 885 -24.78 32.50 -6.53
CA LEU A 885 -23.91 33.55 -7.09
C LEU A 885 -24.53 34.29 -8.29
N ALA A 886 -25.14 33.57 -9.25
CA ALA A 886 -25.78 34.13 -10.44
C ALA A 886 -27.06 34.98 -10.17
N LYS A 887 -27.49 35.09 -8.90
CA LYS A 887 -28.60 35.95 -8.44
C LYS A 887 -28.18 36.92 -7.33
N ARG A 888 -26.91 36.90 -6.92
CA ARG A 888 -26.39 37.63 -5.76
C ARG A 888 -25.96 39.03 -6.18
N SER A 889 -26.37 40.05 -5.43
CA SER A 889 -25.91 41.43 -5.64
C SER A 889 -24.42 41.59 -5.29
N PRO A 890 -23.75 42.65 -5.79
CA PRO A 890 -22.37 42.96 -5.38
C PRO A 890 -22.20 43.20 -3.87
N GLU A 891 -23.26 43.62 -3.18
CA GLU A 891 -23.25 43.87 -1.74
C GLU A 891 -23.39 42.59 -0.92
N GLU A 892 -24.35 41.72 -1.24
CA GLU A 892 -24.41 40.36 -0.69
C GLU A 892 -23.12 39.58 -0.98
N SER A 893 -22.48 39.81 -2.13
CA SER A 893 -21.22 39.15 -2.51
C SER A 893 -20.04 39.58 -1.65
N ARG A 894 -19.94 40.88 -1.29
CA ARG A 894 -18.97 41.35 -0.28
C ARG A 894 -19.31 40.79 1.10
N ARG A 895 -20.58 40.87 1.51
CA ARG A 895 -21.03 40.37 2.83
C ARG A 895 -20.72 38.88 3.02
N ALA A 896 -20.99 38.05 2.02
CA ALA A 896 -20.66 36.63 2.03
C ALA A 896 -19.13 36.38 2.10
N ARG A 897 -18.32 37.16 1.38
CA ARG A 897 -16.85 37.13 1.48
C ARG A 897 -16.39 37.43 2.90
N ASP A 898 -16.83 38.54 3.46
CA ASP A 898 -16.34 39.05 4.75
C ASP A 898 -16.77 38.14 5.91
N GLN A 899 -18.00 37.61 5.85
CA GLN A 899 -18.51 36.62 6.80
C GLN A 899 -17.78 35.27 6.69
N TRP A 900 -17.47 34.79 5.48
CA TRP A 900 -16.76 33.53 5.27
C TRP A 900 -15.29 33.61 5.71
N ALA A 901 -14.64 34.75 5.48
CA ALA A 901 -13.31 35.04 5.99
C ALA A 901 -13.29 35.06 7.53
N LEU A 902 -14.30 35.66 8.17
CA LEU A 902 -14.44 35.65 9.63
C LEU A 902 -14.61 34.23 10.18
N TYR A 903 -15.52 33.43 9.60
CA TYR A 903 -15.72 32.03 10.00
C TYR A 903 -14.41 31.22 9.98
N LEU A 904 -13.63 31.31 8.89
CA LEU A 904 -12.37 30.59 8.77
C LEU A 904 -11.28 31.13 9.70
N ALA A 905 -11.27 32.43 10.03
CA ALA A 905 -10.39 33.00 11.05
C ALA A 905 -10.77 32.55 12.48
N GLU A 906 -12.06 32.43 12.80
CA GLU A 906 -12.53 31.89 14.08
C GLU A 906 -12.19 30.40 14.23
N LEU A 907 -12.35 29.61 13.17
CA LEU A 907 -11.99 28.18 13.16
C LEU A 907 -10.48 27.97 13.33
N HIS A 908 -9.65 28.74 12.62
CA HIS A 908 -8.19 28.74 12.78
C HIS A 908 -7.76 29.08 14.21
N LYS A 909 -8.43 30.07 14.83
CA LYS A 909 -8.21 30.45 16.23
C LYS A 909 -8.67 29.35 17.21
N ALA A 910 -9.77 28.66 16.93
CA ALA A 910 -10.27 27.56 17.76
C ALA A 910 -9.33 26.35 17.77
N TYR A 911 -8.62 26.09 16.67
CA TYR A 911 -7.53 25.11 16.58
C TYR A 911 -6.16 25.64 17.11
N GLY A 912 -6.13 26.83 17.72
CA GLY A 912 -4.92 27.38 18.36
C GLY A 912 -3.93 28.06 17.41
N GLY A 913 -4.36 28.47 16.22
CA GLY A 913 -3.48 28.95 15.15
C GLY A 913 -2.99 27.82 14.23
N SER A 914 -3.89 26.88 13.94
CA SER A 914 -3.66 25.71 13.06
C SER A 914 -4.88 25.51 12.16
N TRP A 915 -4.69 24.89 11.00
CA TRP A 915 -5.78 24.52 10.08
C TRP A 915 -6.33 23.10 10.33
N GLU A 916 -5.76 22.40 11.31
CA GLU A 916 -6.17 21.06 11.76
C GLU A 916 -6.25 21.03 13.29
N ASN A 917 -7.18 20.27 13.86
CA ASN A 917 -7.24 20.07 15.31
C ASN A 917 -5.98 19.31 15.79
N PRO A 918 -5.16 19.87 16.70
CA PRO A 918 -4.00 19.16 17.25
C PRO A 918 -4.37 18.14 18.35
N GLY A 919 -5.60 18.18 18.86
CA GLY A 919 -6.08 17.37 19.97
C GLY A 919 -6.59 15.97 19.58
N ILE A 920 -6.86 15.16 20.62
CA ILE A 920 -7.38 13.79 20.51
C ILE A 920 -8.91 13.68 20.63
N GLU A 921 -9.58 14.81 20.86
CA GLU A 921 -11.03 14.98 20.91
C GLU A 921 -11.43 16.13 19.95
N PRO A 922 -12.57 16.07 19.25
CA PRO A 922 -13.02 17.14 18.37
C PRO A 922 -13.23 18.46 19.09
N VAL A 923 -12.85 19.59 18.48
CA VAL A 923 -13.09 20.91 19.10
C VAL A 923 -14.59 21.25 19.06
N PRO A 924 -15.22 21.61 20.20
CA PRO A 924 -16.59 22.14 20.20
C PRO A 924 -16.65 23.53 19.56
N PHE A 925 -16.88 23.59 18.25
CA PHE A 925 -16.92 24.84 17.49
C PHE A 925 -18.37 25.29 17.24
N ALA A 926 -18.93 26.02 18.19
CA ALA A 926 -20.25 26.63 18.08
C ALA A 926 -20.14 28.10 17.64
N HIS A 927 -20.30 28.35 16.34
CA HIS A 927 -20.41 29.69 15.76
C HIS A 927 -21.89 30.03 15.46
N LYS A 928 -22.20 31.30 15.16
CA LYS A 928 -23.53 31.67 14.65
C LYS A 928 -23.55 31.53 13.13
N PRO A 929 -24.47 30.74 12.52
CA PRO A 929 -24.57 30.63 11.07
C PRO A 929 -24.68 31.99 10.41
N TRP A 930 -23.69 32.36 9.60
CA TRP A 930 -23.54 33.75 9.15
C TRP A 930 -24.69 34.20 8.24
N TRP A 931 -25.29 33.27 7.51
CA TRP A 931 -26.48 33.49 6.67
C TRP A 931 -27.77 33.75 7.45
N HIS A 932 -27.84 33.45 8.75
CA HIS A 932 -28.95 33.86 9.63
C HIS A 932 -28.77 35.26 10.23
N SER A 933 -27.61 35.89 10.06
CA SER A 933 -27.42 37.27 10.49
C SER A 933 -28.13 38.21 9.53
N SER A 934 -29.25 38.81 9.94
CA SER A 934 -29.94 39.88 9.20
C SER A 934 -28.95 41.00 8.81
N PRO A 935 -29.18 41.72 7.69
CA PRO A 935 -28.29 42.76 7.14
C PRO A 935 -27.58 43.65 8.17
#